data_AF-A0A0J8Y4L1-F1
#
_entry.id   AF-A0A0J8Y4L1-F1
#
_cell.length_a   1.000
_cell.length_b   1.000
_cell.length_c   1.000
_cell.angle_alpha   90.00
_cell.angle_beta   90.00
_cell.angle_gamma   90.00
#
_symmetry.space_group_name_H-M   'P 1'
#
loop_
_entity.id
_entity.type
_entity.pdbx_description
1 polymer ?
#
loop_
_entity_poly.entity_id
_entity_poly.type
_entity_poly.pdbx_seq_one_letter_code
_entity_poly.pdbx_strand_id
1 'polypeptide(L)'
;MTKSTLVVVGHGMVGHHFLEQCVNAKLHERYHIVVFGEERHPAYDRVHLSEYFNGRSAQSLSMVQAHFFETHGIELRSGCKISRIDRSRQVVIDSEGHETRWDKLMLATGSFPFVPPVPGNNLPGCFVYRTLDDLDAIRAHAQNATRGVVIGGGLLGLEAANALTQLGLQTHVVEFAPGLMAVQLDAPGAAMLRGKIEALGVSVHTSKATTEIAAAGSGLRMQFADGESLETDLIVFSAGIRPQDALAKAAGLATGERGGIVINDQCQTSDENIFAIGECALWQSKIFGLVAPGYQMARVAAAQLSGEAAAFQGADMSTKLKLLGVEVASFGDAHGTTPGCQSYQWTNGPQQIYKKIVVSPDNKTLLGGVLVGDSSEYATLLQMMLNGMALPAQPETLILPASQGAPAKGLGVAALPESAQICSCHNVSKADICAAVANGAVEMGAVKSCTKAATGCGGCSALVKQVMEYQLEQQGVAVKKDICEHFPYSRQEIYHLVRVNHIRTFEQLISRYGQGHGCEICKPLVGSVLASCWNEYLLKPAHLPLQDTNDRYFANIQKDGTYSIVPRMAAGEVTPDGLIAIGQIAKRYNLYSKITGGQRIDLFGARLEELPAIWAELVAAGFETGHAYGKSLRTVKSCVGSTWCRYGVQDSTGLAVELENRYKGLRAPHKIKMAVSGCTRECAEAQGKDVGVIATEKGWNLYLCGNGGMKPRHADLFASDLDHDTLIRTIDRFLMFYIRTADRLQRTSVWMDNLDGGVAYLREVILEDSLGIGEELEREMAQVVDSYQCEWQTTLASPDRLALFRSFVNSDKPDEAVQRGTLRGQPQPVEVVEPVSLKASERPWQAVCDVTDIPPQAGIGARLGERQIALFRIGEQVYALDNLEPGSEANVLSRGLLGDAAGEPIVISPLYKQRIRLRDGRGVENDAVCVRAWPVKVEAGKVLVGSQALIARAEAS
;
A
#
# COMPACT_ATOMS: atom_id res chain seq x y z
N MET A 1 48.18 3.70 9.34
CA MET A 1 47.78 3.58 10.75
C MET A 1 46.62 2.59 10.80
N THR A 2 46.67 1.59 11.67
CA THR A 2 45.55 0.65 11.87
C THR A 2 44.36 1.41 12.46
N LYS A 3 43.18 1.28 11.85
CA LYS A 3 41.94 1.90 12.36
C LYS A 3 41.65 1.38 13.77
N SER A 4 41.09 2.22 14.63
CA SER A 4 40.57 1.76 15.94
C SER A 4 39.40 0.81 15.74
N THR A 5 39.23 -0.20 16.59
CA THR A 5 38.15 -1.18 16.46
C THR A 5 36.91 -0.74 17.24
N LEU A 6 35.78 -0.63 16.55
CA LEU A 6 34.45 -0.42 17.14
C LEU A 6 33.68 -1.74 17.06
N VAL A 7 33.41 -2.36 18.21
CA VAL A 7 32.57 -3.56 18.29
C VAL A 7 31.13 -3.16 18.59
N VAL A 8 30.17 -3.68 17.82
CA VAL A 8 28.74 -3.52 18.05
C VAL A 8 28.13 -4.87 18.41
N VAL A 9 27.57 -4.97 19.61
CA VAL A 9 26.93 -6.19 20.13
C VAL A 9 25.42 -6.02 20.07
N GLY A 10 24.80 -6.70 19.09
CA GLY A 10 23.38 -6.64 18.79
C GLY A 10 23.12 -6.02 17.42
N HIS A 11 22.53 -6.81 16.52
CA HIS A 11 22.18 -6.39 15.15
C HIS A 11 20.66 -6.39 14.92
N GLY A 12 19.93 -5.72 15.82
CA GLY A 12 18.50 -5.42 15.64
C GLY A 12 18.27 -4.09 14.91
N MET A 13 17.01 -3.64 14.86
CA MET A 13 16.62 -2.37 14.19
C MET A 13 17.48 -1.18 14.64
N VAL A 14 17.69 -1.02 15.95
CA VAL A 14 18.47 0.09 16.54
C VAL A 14 19.96 -0.04 16.24
N GLY A 15 20.50 -1.27 16.33
CA GLY A 15 21.90 -1.54 16.00
C GLY A 15 22.20 -1.25 14.53
N HIS A 16 21.32 -1.65 13.61
CA HIS A 16 21.47 -1.34 12.19
C HIS A 16 21.38 0.17 11.92
N HIS A 17 20.42 0.87 12.53
CA HIS A 17 20.32 2.32 12.39
C HIS A 17 21.57 3.04 12.90
N PHE A 18 22.18 2.57 13.99
CA PHE A 18 23.48 3.07 14.46
C PHE A 18 24.58 2.90 13.41
N LEU A 19 24.61 1.79 12.67
CA LEU A 19 25.55 1.59 11.57
C LEU A 19 25.29 2.56 10.41
N GLU A 20 24.04 2.82 10.06
CA GLU A 20 23.69 3.84 9.07
C GLU A 20 24.19 5.22 9.50
N GLN A 21 24.04 5.59 10.78
CA GLN A 21 24.57 6.85 11.31
C GLN A 21 26.11 6.87 11.30
N CYS A 22 26.76 5.74 11.61
CA CYS A 22 28.22 5.61 11.47
C CYS A 22 28.68 5.81 10.03
N VAL A 23 27.93 5.30 9.05
CA VAL A 23 28.23 5.49 7.64
C VAL A 23 28.08 6.95 7.24
N ASN A 24 26.96 7.58 7.61
CA ASN A 24 26.67 8.99 7.32
C ASN A 24 27.73 9.93 7.91
N ALA A 25 28.18 9.66 9.14
CA ALA A 25 29.25 10.41 9.81
C ALA A 25 30.67 10.00 9.40
N LYS A 26 30.82 9.11 8.39
CA LYS A 26 32.10 8.56 7.91
C LYS A 26 32.94 7.87 9.00
N LEU A 27 32.30 7.37 10.05
CA LEU A 27 32.97 6.64 11.13
C LEU A 27 33.54 5.30 10.65
N HIS A 28 32.93 4.65 9.66
CA HIS A 28 33.48 3.45 9.01
C HIS A 28 34.83 3.68 8.31
N GLU A 29 35.16 4.93 7.95
CA GLU A 29 36.49 5.29 7.43
C GLU A 29 37.53 5.39 8.56
N ARG A 30 37.10 5.71 9.79
CA ARG A 30 37.97 5.91 10.97
C ARG A 30 38.10 4.67 11.85
N TYR A 31 37.04 3.88 11.93
CA TYR A 31 36.94 2.66 12.73
C TYR A 31 36.90 1.42 11.84
N HIS A 32 37.51 0.34 12.31
CA HIS A 32 37.17 -1.00 11.85
C HIS A 32 35.96 -1.47 12.66
N ILE A 33 34.80 -1.57 12.00
CA ILE A 33 33.53 -1.88 12.66
C ILE A 33 33.24 -3.38 12.54
N VAL A 34 33.08 -4.04 13.69
CA VAL A 34 32.72 -5.46 13.78
C VAL A 34 31.39 -5.59 14.51
N VAL A 35 30.40 -6.19 13.86
CA VAL A 35 29.02 -6.28 14.34
C VAL A 35 28.69 -7.74 14.64
N PHE A 36 28.23 -8.01 15.85
CA PHE A 36 27.81 -9.33 16.31
C PHE A 36 26.29 -9.38 16.46
N GLY A 37 25.65 -10.36 15.82
CA GLY A 37 24.24 -10.67 15.99
C GLY A 37 24.04 -12.10 16.45
N GLU A 38 23.34 -12.30 17.57
CA GLU A 38 22.98 -13.65 18.05
C GLU A 38 22.06 -14.38 17.05
N GLU A 39 21.16 -13.66 16.39
CA GLU A 39 20.24 -14.22 15.41
C GLU A 39 20.96 -14.52 14.07
N ARG A 40 20.52 -15.58 13.40
CA ARG A 40 21.06 -16.00 12.09
C ARG A 40 20.78 -15.00 10.97
N HIS A 41 19.76 -14.16 11.14
CA HIS A 41 19.34 -13.17 10.15
C HIS A 41 20.01 -11.81 10.39
N PRO A 42 20.36 -11.06 9.34
CA PRO A 42 20.67 -9.64 9.45
C PRO A 42 19.46 -8.85 9.99
N ALA A 43 19.67 -7.61 10.44
CA ALA A 43 18.62 -6.77 10.99
C ALA A 43 17.38 -6.70 10.08
N TYR A 44 16.21 -6.83 10.71
CA TYR A 44 14.91 -6.83 10.06
C TYR A 44 13.89 -6.07 10.91
N ASP A 45 12.78 -5.70 10.29
CA ASP A 45 11.73 -4.92 10.93
C ASP A 45 10.92 -5.78 11.93
N ARG A 46 11.20 -5.58 13.23
CA ARG A 46 10.49 -6.29 14.31
C ARG A 46 9.09 -5.74 14.59
N VAL A 47 8.77 -4.54 14.12
CA VAL A 47 7.45 -3.92 14.32
C VAL A 47 6.40 -4.62 13.45
N HIS A 48 6.81 -5.11 12.27
CA HIS A 48 5.93 -5.78 11.31
C HIS A 48 6.01 -7.32 11.35
N LEU A 49 6.40 -7.91 12.49
CA LEU A 49 6.55 -9.37 12.63
C LEU A 49 5.26 -10.16 12.37
N SER A 50 4.08 -9.60 12.68
CA SER A 50 2.81 -10.28 12.43
C SER A 50 2.52 -10.48 10.94
N GLU A 51 3.11 -9.66 10.05
CA GLU A 51 2.98 -9.82 8.60
C GLU A 51 3.71 -11.06 8.06
N TYR A 52 4.67 -11.60 8.81
CA TYR A 52 5.34 -12.84 8.44
C TYR A 52 4.36 -14.01 8.34
N PHE A 53 3.31 -14.04 9.17
CA PHE A 53 2.23 -15.05 9.08
C PHE A 53 1.32 -14.86 7.85
N ASN A 54 1.34 -13.70 7.22
CA ASN A 54 0.58 -13.37 6.01
C ASN A 54 1.38 -13.61 4.71
N GLY A 55 2.48 -14.37 4.77
CA GLY A 55 3.27 -14.78 3.61
C GLY A 55 4.42 -13.84 3.24
N ARG A 56 4.73 -12.82 4.05
CA ARG A 56 5.99 -12.07 3.88
C ARG A 56 7.19 -12.94 4.19
N SER A 57 8.27 -12.80 3.42
CA SER A 57 9.53 -13.51 3.66
C SER A 57 10.44 -12.73 4.60
N ALA A 58 11.38 -13.43 5.26
CA ALA A 58 12.44 -12.80 6.06
C ALA A 58 13.21 -11.74 5.25
N GLN A 59 13.44 -12.00 3.96
CA GLN A 59 14.09 -11.06 3.04
C GLN A 59 13.29 -9.77 2.87
N SER A 60 11.96 -9.86 2.75
CA SER A 60 11.09 -8.68 2.60
C SER A 60 11.01 -7.80 3.87
N LEU A 61 11.32 -8.38 5.03
CA LEU A 61 11.39 -7.68 6.31
C LEU A 61 12.80 -7.14 6.59
N SER A 62 13.81 -7.53 5.80
CA SER A 62 15.19 -7.10 6.04
C SER A 62 15.30 -5.59 5.90
N MET A 63 16.02 -4.97 6.85
CA MET A 63 16.32 -3.54 6.84
C MET A 63 17.63 -3.24 6.12
N VAL A 64 18.45 -4.26 5.86
CA VAL A 64 19.78 -4.12 5.30
C VAL A 64 19.68 -3.90 3.79
N GLN A 65 20.21 -2.79 3.30
CA GLN A 65 20.37 -2.55 1.86
C GLN A 65 21.33 -3.57 1.24
N ALA A 66 21.08 -3.94 -0.03
CA ALA A 66 21.97 -4.84 -0.76
C ALA A 66 23.42 -4.32 -0.72
N HIS A 67 24.38 -5.20 -0.43
CA HIS A 67 25.81 -4.89 -0.38
C HIS A 67 26.24 -3.82 0.65
N PHE A 68 25.41 -3.44 1.63
CA PHE A 68 25.74 -2.40 2.62
C PHE A 68 27.06 -2.66 3.36
N PHE A 69 27.23 -3.86 3.90
CA PHE A 69 28.43 -4.23 4.67
C PHE A 69 29.70 -4.24 3.82
N GLU A 70 29.62 -4.82 2.62
CA GLU A 70 30.73 -4.91 1.65
C GLU A 70 31.16 -3.52 1.19
N THR A 71 30.19 -2.66 0.86
CA THR A 71 30.42 -1.29 0.37
C THR A 71 31.14 -0.43 1.41
N HIS A 72 30.82 -0.58 2.69
CA HIS A 72 31.36 0.24 3.77
C HIS A 72 32.48 -0.42 4.57
N GLY A 73 32.92 -1.64 4.19
CA GLY A 73 33.96 -2.38 4.90
C GLY A 73 33.60 -2.67 6.36
N ILE A 74 32.32 -2.91 6.65
CA ILE A 74 31.81 -3.29 7.97
C ILE A 74 31.72 -4.81 8.02
N GLU A 75 32.27 -5.41 9.07
CA GLU A 75 32.22 -6.86 9.26
C GLU A 75 30.95 -7.25 10.04
N LEU A 76 30.08 -8.05 9.43
CA LEU A 76 28.91 -8.62 10.10
C LEU A 76 29.14 -10.10 10.42
N ARG A 77 28.97 -10.46 11.70
CA ARG A 77 28.96 -11.84 12.20
C ARG A 77 27.57 -12.18 12.76
N SER A 78 26.70 -12.67 11.87
CA SER A 78 25.37 -13.20 12.24
C SER A 78 25.46 -14.62 12.81
N GLY A 79 24.50 -15.01 13.65
CA GLY A 79 24.55 -16.28 14.39
C GLY A 79 25.67 -16.37 15.43
N CYS A 80 26.30 -15.24 15.78
CA CYS A 80 27.47 -15.18 16.67
C CYS A 80 27.10 -14.44 17.95
N LYS A 81 26.83 -15.20 19.02
CA LYS A 81 26.45 -14.68 20.33
C LYS A 81 27.69 -14.27 21.13
N ILE A 82 27.73 -13.03 21.62
CA ILE A 82 28.71 -12.63 22.63
C ILE A 82 28.31 -13.20 23.99
N SER A 83 29.23 -13.94 24.63
CA SER A 83 29.02 -14.61 25.91
C SER A 83 29.63 -13.82 27.08
N ARG A 84 30.71 -13.08 26.84
CA ARG A 84 31.43 -12.32 27.88
C ARG A 84 32.09 -11.06 27.34
N ILE A 85 32.14 -10.03 28.17
CA ILE A 85 32.96 -8.82 27.96
C ILE A 85 34.06 -8.82 29.02
N ASP A 86 35.32 -8.80 28.59
CA ASP A 86 36.47 -8.59 29.48
C ASP A 86 36.97 -7.16 29.33
N ARG A 87 36.58 -6.30 30.28
CA ARG A 87 36.94 -4.88 30.28
C ARG A 87 38.42 -4.63 30.52
N SER A 88 39.09 -5.49 31.28
CA SER A 88 40.50 -5.34 31.61
C SER A 88 41.40 -5.55 30.39
N ARG A 89 41.02 -6.51 29.54
CA ARG A 89 41.72 -6.85 28.31
C ARG A 89 41.15 -6.14 27.07
N GLN A 90 40.01 -5.45 27.25
CA GLN A 90 39.21 -4.85 26.17
C GLN A 90 38.89 -5.83 25.04
N VAL A 91 38.39 -7.01 25.40
CA VAL A 91 37.95 -8.04 24.44
C VAL A 91 36.49 -8.43 24.69
N VAL A 92 35.77 -8.74 23.62
CA VAL A 92 34.53 -9.53 23.68
C VAL A 92 34.85 -10.97 23.33
N ILE A 93 34.16 -11.91 23.97
CA ILE A 93 34.32 -13.35 23.76
C ILE A 93 32.98 -13.89 23.27
N ASP A 94 32.96 -14.56 22.12
CA ASP A 94 31.76 -15.20 21.59
C ASP A 94 31.45 -16.54 22.29
N SER A 95 30.36 -17.20 21.90
CA SER A 95 29.95 -18.49 22.46
C SER A 95 30.86 -19.66 22.09
N GLU A 96 31.70 -19.49 21.06
CA GLU A 96 32.68 -20.49 20.62
C GLU A 96 34.05 -20.27 21.26
N GLY A 97 34.22 -19.16 21.99
CA GLY A 97 35.45 -18.80 22.70
C GLY A 97 36.39 -17.91 21.90
N HIS A 98 36.00 -17.42 20.72
CA HIS A 98 36.82 -16.49 19.96
C HIS A 98 36.82 -15.11 20.61
N GLU A 99 38.01 -14.53 20.71
CA GLU A 99 38.21 -13.20 21.28
C GLU A 99 38.33 -12.14 20.19
N THR A 100 37.63 -11.01 20.36
CA THR A 100 37.75 -9.84 19.48
C THR A 100 38.05 -8.60 20.33
N ARG A 101 39.19 -7.96 20.07
CA ARG A 101 39.61 -6.73 20.76
C ARG A 101 38.81 -5.52 20.28
N TRP A 102 38.51 -4.61 21.19
CA TRP A 102 37.80 -3.36 20.91
C TRP A 102 38.51 -2.15 21.52
N ASP A 103 38.40 -1.00 20.86
CA ASP A 103 38.76 0.31 21.44
C ASP A 103 37.49 1.02 21.94
N LYS A 104 36.37 0.84 21.24
CA LYS A 104 35.03 1.25 21.64
C LYS A 104 34.05 0.08 21.51
N LEU A 105 33.12 -0.02 22.45
CA LEU A 105 32.10 -1.06 22.48
C LEU A 105 30.70 -0.44 22.52
N MET A 106 29.83 -0.88 21.62
CA MET A 106 28.43 -0.49 21.55
C MET A 106 27.53 -1.67 21.93
N LEU A 107 26.73 -1.52 22.98
CA LEU A 107 25.73 -2.50 23.40
C LEU A 107 24.36 -2.10 22.84
N ALA A 108 23.88 -2.85 21.85
CA ALA A 108 22.57 -2.72 21.22
C ALA A 108 21.77 -4.03 21.35
N THR A 109 21.89 -4.68 22.51
CA THR A 109 21.38 -6.04 22.79
C THR A 109 19.86 -6.11 22.93
N GLY A 110 19.17 -4.97 22.99
CA GLY A 110 17.72 -4.89 23.02
C GLY A 110 17.12 -5.50 24.30
N SER A 111 16.05 -6.27 24.14
CA SER A 111 15.30 -6.90 25.23
C SER A 111 14.92 -8.34 24.88
N PHE A 112 14.60 -9.12 25.92
CA PHE A 112 14.07 -10.48 25.80
C PHE A 112 12.66 -10.58 26.40
N PRO A 113 11.81 -11.53 25.93
CA PRO A 113 10.47 -11.75 26.47
C PRO A 113 10.49 -12.18 27.93
N PHE A 114 9.65 -11.57 28.76
CA PHE A 114 9.44 -12.01 30.13
C PHE A 114 8.47 -13.20 30.14
N VAL A 115 8.95 -14.35 30.61
CA VAL A 115 8.14 -15.55 30.85
C VAL A 115 7.86 -15.64 32.36
N PRO A 116 6.60 -15.56 32.81
CA PRO A 116 6.25 -15.71 34.23
C PRO A 116 6.77 -17.04 34.80
N PRO A 117 7.26 -17.06 36.06
CA PRO A 117 7.83 -18.26 36.68
C PRO A 117 6.74 -19.20 37.20
N VAL A 118 5.83 -19.64 36.31
CA VAL A 118 4.80 -20.63 36.61
C VAL A 118 5.34 -22.04 36.33
N PRO A 119 5.07 -23.04 37.19
CA PRO A 119 5.41 -24.43 36.91
C PRO A 119 4.89 -24.87 35.53
N GLY A 120 5.77 -25.50 34.74
CA GLY A 120 5.46 -26.00 33.40
C GLY A 120 5.52 -24.97 32.26
N ASN A 121 6.01 -23.75 32.50
CA ASN A 121 6.19 -22.71 31.47
C ASN A 121 7.18 -23.06 30.34
N ASN A 122 7.90 -24.17 30.45
CA ASN A 122 8.90 -24.66 29.51
C ASN A 122 8.52 -26.00 28.87
N LEU A 123 7.27 -26.45 29.05
CA LEU A 123 6.76 -27.67 28.40
C LEU A 123 6.72 -27.51 26.87
N PRO A 124 6.86 -28.60 26.10
CA PRO A 124 6.60 -28.58 24.66
C PRO A 124 5.23 -27.96 24.35
N GLY A 125 5.18 -27.03 23.41
CA GLY A 125 3.98 -26.24 23.10
C GLY A 125 3.95 -24.85 23.76
N CYS A 126 4.94 -24.51 24.61
CA CYS A 126 5.14 -23.17 25.16
C CYS A 126 6.16 -22.38 24.32
N PHE A 127 5.77 -21.20 23.84
CA PHE A 127 6.57 -20.35 22.96
C PHE A 127 6.62 -18.90 23.46
N VAL A 128 7.54 -18.12 22.91
CA VAL A 128 7.58 -16.66 23.04
C VAL A 128 7.38 -16.02 21.67
N TYR A 129 7.13 -14.71 21.62
CA TYR A 129 6.92 -13.98 20.37
C TYR A 129 7.92 -12.81 20.26
N ARG A 130 9.04 -13.01 19.54
CA ARG A 130 10.09 -11.96 19.43
C ARG A 130 10.99 -12.04 18.19
N THR A 131 11.37 -13.22 17.76
CA THR A 131 12.33 -13.46 16.67
C THR A 131 11.68 -14.23 15.52
N LEU A 132 12.27 -14.17 14.32
CA LEU A 132 11.77 -14.98 13.19
C LEU A 132 11.83 -16.48 13.49
N ASP A 133 12.82 -16.92 14.26
CA ASP A 133 12.95 -18.31 14.69
C ASP A 133 11.82 -18.71 15.65
N ASP A 134 11.41 -17.82 16.57
CA ASP A 134 10.24 -18.04 17.42
C ASP A 134 8.97 -18.20 16.57
N LEU A 135 8.83 -17.38 15.53
CA LEU A 135 7.67 -17.39 14.64
C LEU A 135 7.63 -18.65 13.76
N ASP A 136 8.78 -19.12 13.28
CA ASP A 136 8.90 -20.40 12.58
C ASP A 136 8.50 -21.56 13.50
N ALA A 137 8.94 -21.54 14.77
CA ALA A 137 8.58 -22.56 15.76
C ALA A 137 7.07 -22.56 16.08
N ILE A 138 6.47 -21.38 16.28
CA ILE A 138 5.01 -21.24 16.47
C ILE A 138 4.26 -21.78 15.25
N ARG A 139 4.67 -21.42 14.03
CA ARG A 139 4.03 -21.89 12.79
C ARG A 139 4.10 -23.40 12.65
N ALA A 140 5.26 -23.99 12.91
CA ALA A 140 5.46 -25.43 12.82
C ALA A 140 4.55 -26.19 13.80
N HIS A 141 4.46 -25.73 15.05
CA HIS A 141 3.60 -26.36 16.05
C HIS A 141 2.11 -26.15 15.76
N ALA A 142 1.75 -24.96 15.24
CA ALA A 142 0.36 -24.62 14.92
C ALA A 142 -0.27 -25.52 13.84
N GLN A 143 0.53 -26.16 12.98
CA GLN A 143 0.02 -27.09 11.94
C GLN A 143 -0.80 -28.25 12.50
N ASN A 144 -0.51 -28.68 13.73
CA ASN A 144 -1.18 -29.80 14.39
C ASN A 144 -2.00 -29.33 15.61
N ALA A 145 -2.18 -28.02 15.78
CA ALA A 145 -2.92 -27.42 16.88
C ALA A 145 -4.31 -26.97 16.42
N THR A 146 -5.24 -26.90 17.37
CA THR A 146 -6.59 -26.36 17.16
C THR A 146 -6.86 -25.16 18.04
N ARG A 147 -6.22 -25.09 19.22
CA ARG A 147 -6.45 -24.06 20.24
C ARG A 147 -5.15 -23.41 20.69
N GLY A 148 -5.07 -22.10 20.60
CA GLY A 148 -3.91 -21.31 21.04
C GLY A 148 -4.27 -20.33 22.16
N VAL A 149 -3.38 -20.20 23.15
CA VAL A 149 -3.52 -19.21 24.23
C VAL A 149 -2.35 -18.24 24.18
N VAL A 150 -2.63 -16.94 24.28
CA VAL A 150 -1.62 -15.90 24.52
C VAL A 150 -1.73 -15.42 25.95
N ILE A 151 -0.63 -15.49 26.70
CA ILE A 151 -0.52 -14.95 28.06
C ILE A 151 0.02 -13.53 27.97
N GLY A 152 -0.84 -12.56 28.28
CA GLY A 152 -0.61 -11.12 28.17
C GLY A 152 -1.52 -10.49 27.12
N GLY A 153 -2.33 -9.53 27.55
CA GLY A 153 -3.26 -8.71 26.76
C GLY A 153 -2.74 -7.29 26.51
N GLY A 154 -1.42 -7.12 26.50
CA GLY A 154 -0.75 -5.90 26.03
C GLY A 154 -0.61 -5.87 24.50
N LEU A 155 0.09 -4.84 23.99
CA LEU A 155 0.26 -4.59 22.55
C LEU A 155 0.74 -5.83 21.77
N LEU A 156 1.89 -6.39 22.18
CA LEU A 156 2.49 -7.57 21.55
C LEU A 156 1.63 -8.82 21.73
N GLY A 157 0.89 -8.92 22.84
CA GLY A 157 0.04 -10.07 23.10
C GLY A 157 -1.17 -10.10 22.19
N LEU A 158 -1.76 -8.95 21.91
CA LEU A 158 -2.86 -8.83 20.96
C LEU A 158 -2.38 -9.05 19.50
N GLU A 159 -1.16 -8.65 19.16
CA GLU A 159 -0.54 -9.02 17.87
C GLU A 159 -0.24 -10.52 17.77
N ALA A 160 0.25 -11.15 18.84
CA ALA A 160 0.44 -12.60 18.89
C ALA A 160 -0.90 -13.34 18.77
N ALA A 161 -1.97 -12.83 19.39
CA ALA A 161 -3.31 -13.41 19.28
C ALA A 161 -3.84 -13.31 17.84
N ASN A 162 -3.56 -12.19 17.15
CA ASN A 162 -3.85 -12.05 15.72
C ASN A 162 -3.12 -13.12 14.90
N ALA A 163 -1.83 -13.34 15.17
CA ALA A 163 -1.03 -14.35 14.49
C ALA A 163 -1.60 -15.77 14.68
N LEU A 164 -1.99 -16.15 15.90
CA LEU A 164 -2.63 -17.45 16.16
C LEU A 164 -3.98 -17.59 15.44
N THR A 165 -4.76 -16.52 15.40
CA THR A 165 -6.05 -16.49 14.67
C THR A 165 -5.84 -16.66 13.16
N GLN A 166 -4.81 -16.02 12.59
CA GLN A 166 -4.44 -16.15 11.17
C GLN A 166 -3.92 -17.55 10.82
N LEU A 167 -3.32 -18.25 11.78
CA LEU A 167 -2.95 -19.66 11.67
C LEU A 167 -4.15 -20.62 11.78
N GLY A 168 -5.37 -20.09 11.96
CA GLY A 168 -6.60 -20.87 12.04
C GLY A 168 -6.90 -21.45 13.42
N LEU A 169 -6.20 -21.01 14.47
CA LEU A 169 -6.42 -21.51 15.83
C LEU A 169 -7.58 -20.78 16.52
N GLN A 170 -8.37 -21.53 17.28
CA GLN A 170 -9.25 -20.93 18.29
C GLN A 170 -8.39 -20.24 19.34
N THR A 171 -8.45 -18.91 19.35
CA THR A 171 -7.48 -18.10 20.10
C THR A 171 -8.09 -17.54 21.38
N HIS A 172 -7.34 -17.66 22.47
CA HIS A 172 -7.65 -17.08 23.77
C HIS A 172 -6.55 -16.11 24.19
N VAL A 173 -6.93 -15.00 24.81
CA VAL A 173 -6.01 -14.07 25.49
C VAL A 173 -6.27 -14.16 26.98
N VAL A 174 -5.23 -14.45 27.76
CA VAL A 174 -5.26 -14.49 29.22
C VAL A 174 -4.46 -13.29 29.73
N GLU A 175 -5.14 -12.34 30.36
CA GLU A 175 -4.56 -11.15 30.96
C GLU A 175 -4.73 -11.19 32.48
N PHE A 176 -3.63 -10.92 33.19
CA PHE A 176 -3.61 -10.86 34.65
C PHE A 176 -4.35 -9.63 35.16
N ALA A 177 -4.23 -8.49 34.47
CA ALA A 177 -4.91 -7.26 34.80
C ALA A 177 -6.43 -7.32 34.53
N PRO A 178 -7.21 -6.42 35.16
CA PRO A 178 -8.66 -6.35 34.94
C PRO A 178 -9.08 -5.92 33.52
N GLY A 179 -8.15 -5.41 32.71
CA GLY A 179 -8.42 -4.92 31.36
C GLY A 179 -7.22 -5.09 30.42
N LEU A 180 -7.51 -5.13 29.12
CA LEU A 180 -6.49 -5.16 28.07
C LEU A 180 -5.72 -3.84 28.02
N MET A 181 -4.43 -3.90 27.67
CA MET A 181 -3.54 -2.74 27.57
C MET A 181 -3.59 -1.83 28.81
N ALA A 182 -3.60 -2.42 30.01
CA ALA A 182 -3.82 -1.70 31.28
C ALA A 182 -2.83 -0.54 31.54
N VAL A 183 -1.68 -0.52 30.87
CA VAL A 183 -0.72 0.60 30.92
C VAL A 183 -1.20 1.78 30.07
N GLN A 184 -1.82 1.52 28.92
CA GLN A 184 -2.19 2.54 27.93
C GLN A 184 -3.65 2.99 28.02
N LEU A 185 -4.56 2.10 28.43
CA LEU A 185 -6.00 2.33 28.42
C LEU A 185 -6.57 2.38 29.83
N ASP A 186 -7.55 3.27 30.01
CA ASP A 186 -8.41 3.25 31.17
C ASP A 186 -9.52 2.19 31.04
N ALA A 187 -10.26 1.94 32.13
CA ALA A 187 -11.22 0.85 32.19
C ALA A 187 -12.30 0.88 31.07
N PRO A 188 -12.91 2.04 30.73
CA PRO A 188 -13.88 2.10 29.63
C PRO A 188 -13.24 1.84 28.26
N GLY A 189 -12.04 2.37 28.00
CA GLY A 189 -11.29 2.10 26.78
C GLY A 189 -10.92 0.62 26.64
N ALA A 190 -10.47 0.00 27.73
CA ALA A 190 -10.15 -1.43 27.78
C ALA A 190 -11.39 -2.32 27.55
N ALA A 191 -12.54 -1.94 28.11
CA ALA A 191 -13.81 -2.64 27.89
C ALA A 191 -14.27 -2.54 26.42
N MET A 192 -14.13 -1.37 25.81
CA MET A 192 -14.43 -1.16 24.39
C MET A 192 -13.53 -2.01 23.49
N LEU A 193 -12.22 -2.04 23.79
CA LEU A 193 -11.26 -2.86 23.06
C LEU A 193 -11.59 -4.35 23.21
N ARG A 194 -11.89 -4.81 24.42
CA ARG A 194 -12.30 -6.20 24.69
C ARG A 194 -13.48 -6.61 23.83
N GLY A 195 -14.56 -5.83 23.83
CA GLY A 195 -15.76 -6.13 23.03
C GLY A 195 -15.48 -6.21 21.53
N LYS A 196 -14.55 -5.39 21.01
CA LYS A 196 -14.12 -5.48 19.61
C LYS A 196 -13.32 -6.75 19.32
N ILE A 197 -12.41 -7.13 20.21
CA ILE A 197 -11.56 -8.31 20.03
C ILE A 197 -12.41 -9.60 20.14
N GLU A 198 -13.35 -9.65 21.06
CA GLU A 198 -14.30 -10.75 21.18
C GLU A 198 -15.19 -10.89 19.93
N ALA A 199 -15.61 -9.77 19.34
CA ALA A 199 -16.37 -9.77 18.08
C ALA A 199 -15.56 -10.31 16.88
N LEU A 200 -14.22 -10.34 16.97
CA LEU A 200 -13.33 -10.93 15.97
C LEU A 200 -13.07 -12.43 16.22
N GLY A 201 -13.72 -13.03 17.21
CA GLY A 201 -13.62 -14.46 17.51
C GLY A 201 -12.51 -14.82 18.49
N VAL A 202 -11.84 -13.84 19.10
CA VAL A 202 -10.80 -14.07 20.12
C VAL A 202 -11.43 -14.00 21.51
N SER A 203 -11.31 -15.07 22.29
CA SER A 203 -11.85 -15.10 23.66
C SER A 203 -10.91 -14.39 24.63
N VAL A 204 -11.41 -13.41 25.39
CA VAL A 204 -10.58 -12.62 26.32
C VAL A 204 -10.90 -12.96 27.77
N HIS A 205 -9.88 -13.35 28.52
CA HIS A 205 -9.95 -13.70 29.93
C HIS A 205 -9.10 -12.72 30.75
N THR A 206 -9.73 -11.73 31.37
CA THR A 206 -9.07 -10.75 32.25
C THR A 206 -9.10 -11.20 33.71
N SER A 207 -8.26 -10.61 34.56
CA SER A 207 -8.14 -10.97 35.98
C SER A 207 -7.79 -12.45 36.20
N LYS A 208 -7.12 -13.11 35.25
CA LYS A 208 -6.76 -14.52 35.33
C LYS A 208 -5.27 -14.69 35.63
N ALA A 209 -4.97 -15.17 36.82
CA ALA A 209 -3.61 -15.52 37.24
C ALA A 209 -3.36 -17.01 36.99
N THR A 210 -2.44 -17.35 36.10
CA THR A 210 -2.02 -18.75 35.85
C THR A 210 -1.15 -19.23 37.01
N THR A 211 -1.50 -20.36 37.62
CA THR A 211 -0.75 -20.98 38.73
C THR A 211 0.09 -22.16 38.31
N GLU A 212 -0.34 -22.92 37.29
CA GLU A 212 0.36 -24.09 36.77
C GLU A 212 -0.01 -24.32 35.29
N ILE A 213 0.95 -24.81 34.51
CA ILE A 213 0.76 -25.36 33.16
C ILE A 213 1.14 -26.84 33.22
N ALA A 214 0.19 -27.73 32.98
CA ALA A 214 0.39 -29.18 33.02
C ALA A 214 0.20 -29.80 31.63
N ALA A 215 0.87 -30.91 31.36
CA ALA A 215 0.59 -31.72 30.18
C ALA A 215 -0.79 -32.39 30.31
N ALA A 216 -1.60 -32.35 29.26
CA ALA A 216 -2.94 -32.94 29.23
C ALA A 216 -3.17 -33.65 27.88
N GLY A 217 -3.08 -34.98 27.87
CA GLY A 217 -3.18 -35.76 26.64
C GLY A 217 -2.08 -35.38 25.65
N SER A 218 -2.47 -34.95 24.44
CA SER A 218 -1.56 -34.42 23.42
C SER A 218 -1.33 -32.90 23.50
N GLY A 219 -1.95 -32.21 24.46
CA GLY A 219 -1.89 -30.76 24.62
C GLY A 219 -1.49 -30.33 26.04
N LEU A 220 -1.90 -29.13 26.41
CA LEU A 220 -1.59 -28.45 27.66
C LEU A 220 -2.88 -28.06 28.39
N ARG A 221 -2.80 -27.95 29.71
CA ARG A 221 -3.85 -27.41 30.58
C ARG A 221 -3.27 -26.33 31.47
N MET A 222 -3.84 -25.14 31.37
CA MET A 222 -3.56 -24.02 32.27
C MET A 222 -4.52 -24.06 33.45
N GLN A 223 -3.98 -23.96 34.66
CA GLN A 223 -4.76 -23.78 35.90
C GLN A 223 -4.68 -22.34 36.36
N PHE A 224 -5.81 -21.81 36.82
CA PHE A 224 -5.91 -20.44 37.31
C PHE A 224 -6.11 -20.40 38.83
N ALA A 225 -5.73 -19.28 39.45
CA ALA A 225 -5.82 -19.08 40.89
C ALA A 225 -7.26 -19.11 41.45
N ASP A 226 -8.27 -18.90 40.61
CA ASP A 226 -9.69 -18.99 40.97
C ASP A 226 -10.27 -20.42 40.86
N GLY A 227 -9.43 -21.40 40.51
CA GLY A 227 -9.80 -22.81 40.39
C GLY A 227 -10.33 -23.21 39.01
N GLU A 228 -10.50 -22.27 38.08
CA GLU A 228 -10.83 -22.59 36.69
C GLU A 228 -9.60 -23.16 35.94
N SER A 229 -9.86 -23.82 34.82
CA SER A 229 -8.81 -24.31 33.93
C SER A 229 -9.14 -24.08 32.46
N LEU A 230 -8.10 -23.96 31.63
CA LEU A 230 -8.21 -23.78 30.18
C LEU A 230 -7.27 -24.75 29.47
N GLU A 231 -7.83 -25.60 28.62
CA GLU A 231 -7.06 -26.49 27.75
C GLU A 231 -6.59 -25.76 26.48
N THR A 232 -5.43 -26.14 25.96
CA THR A 232 -4.84 -25.53 24.75
C THR A 232 -3.76 -26.44 24.18
N ASP A 233 -3.47 -26.31 22.89
CA ASP A 233 -2.40 -27.07 22.23
C ASP A 233 -1.09 -26.26 22.17
N LEU A 234 -1.18 -24.94 22.34
CA LEU A 234 -0.10 -23.99 22.12
C LEU A 234 -0.27 -22.77 23.03
N ILE A 235 0.78 -22.39 23.75
CA ILE A 235 0.84 -21.20 24.61
C ILE A 235 1.91 -20.25 24.07
N VAL A 236 1.58 -18.97 23.90
CA VAL A 236 2.54 -17.90 23.60
C VAL A 236 2.63 -16.94 24.78
N PHE A 237 3.82 -16.77 25.33
CA PHE A 237 4.08 -15.80 26.38
C PHE A 237 4.37 -14.42 25.79
N SER A 238 3.56 -13.44 26.16
CA SER A 238 3.71 -12.02 25.86
C SER A 238 3.41 -11.15 27.09
N ALA A 239 3.97 -11.52 28.24
CA ALA A 239 3.79 -10.83 29.52
C ALA A 239 4.71 -9.61 29.72
N GLY A 240 5.19 -9.02 28.61
CA GLY A 240 6.14 -7.90 28.58
C GLY A 240 7.58 -8.34 28.26
N ILE A 241 8.49 -7.37 28.25
CA ILE A 241 9.91 -7.55 27.92
C ILE A 241 10.80 -7.11 29.08
N ARG A 242 12.06 -7.56 29.08
CA ARG A 242 13.11 -7.11 30.01
C ARG A 242 14.38 -6.72 29.24
N PRO A 243 15.07 -5.64 29.63
CA PRO A 243 16.35 -5.25 29.03
C PRO A 243 17.34 -6.42 29.02
N GLN A 244 18.05 -6.61 27.92
CA GLN A 244 19.09 -7.62 27.82
C GLN A 244 20.42 -7.06 28.36
N ASP A 245 20.56 -7.04 29.68
CA ASP A 245 21.67 -6.41 30.41
C ASP A 245 22.66 -7.42 31.03
N ALA A 246 22.47 -8.73 30.79
CA ALA A 246 23.27 -9.79 31.40
C ALA A 246 24.78 -9.63 31.14
N LEU A 247 25.15 -9.26 29.89
CA LEU A 247 26.55 -9.00 29.52
C LEU A 247 27.14 -7.82 30.29
N ALA A 248 26.38 -6.73 30.41
CA ALA A 248 26.81 -5.52 31.13
C ALA A 248 26.98 -5.78 32.62
N LYS A 249 26.03 -6.51 33.22
CA LYS A 249 26.08 -6.91 34.63
C LYS A 249 27.27 -7.80 34.92
N ALA A 250 27.52 -8.82 34.09
CA ALA A 250 28.69 -9.69 34.22
C ALA A 250 30.02 -8.94 34.03
N ALA A 251 30.02 -7.88 33.21
CA ALA A 251 31.15 -6.99 33.01
C ALA A 251 31.31 -5.93 34.13
N GLY A 252 30.45 -5.92 35.15
CA GLY A 252 30.50 -4.94 36.23
C GLY A 252 30.19 -3.50 35.80
N LEU A 253 29.35 -3.32 34.77
CA LEU A 253 28.78 -2.03 34.43
C LEU A 253 27.59 -1.71 35.35
N ALA A 254 27.34 -0.43 35.58
CA ALA A 254 26.18 0.01 36.35
C ALA A 254 24.88 -0.42 35.65
N THR A 255 24.00 -1.11 36.38
CA THR A 255 22.68 -1.55 35.93
C THR A 255 21.61 -1.09 36.91
N GLY A 256 20.38 -0.83 36.43
CA GLY A 256 19.27 -0.45 37.30
C GLY A 256 18.75 -1.58 38.17
N GLU A 257 18.04 -1.23 39.25
CA GLU A 257 17.43 -2.19 40.17
C GLU A 257 16.43 -3.13 39.49
N ARG A 258 15.72 -2.63 38.46
CA ARG A 258 14.75 -3.38 37.66
C ARG A 258 15.32 -3.85 36.31
N GLY A 259 16.65 -3.82 36.17
CA GLY A 259 17.38 -4.11 34.95
C GLY A 259 17.61 -2.90 34.05
N GLY A 260 18.40 -3.10 33.00
CA GLY A 260 18.83 -2.08 32.04
C GLY A 260 20.20 -1.49 32.38
N ILE A 261 20.96 -1.17 31.34
CA ILE A 261 22.33 -0.65 31.41
C ILE A 261 22.25 0.86 31.64
N VAL A 262 22.75 1.35 32.76
CA VAL A 262 22.69 2.78 33.10
C VAL A 262 23.51 3.58 32.08
N ILE A 263 22.87 4.57 31.46
CA ILE A 263 23.51 5.50 30.52
C ILE A 263 23.32 6.96 30.93
N ASN A 264 24.29 7.81 30.57
CA ASN A 264 24.16 9.26 30.61
C ASN A 264 23.45 9.80 29.34
N ASP A 265 23.33 11.12 29.22
CA ASP A 265 22.70 11.79 28.08
C ASP A 265 23.48 11.59 26.77
N GLN A 266 24.75 11.17 26.81
CA GLN A 266 25.57 10.85 25.64
C GLN A 266 25.51 9.35 25.28
N CYS A 267 24.59 8.59 25.89
CA CYS A 267 24.47 7.13 25.76
C CYS A 267 25.71 6.35 26.23
N GLN A 268 26.59 6.95 27.04
CA GLN A 268 27.75 6.30 27.63
C GLN A 268 27.36 5.58 28.92
N THR A 269 27.96 4.43 29.17
CA THR A 269 27.78 3.65 30.40
C THR A 269 28.72 4.16 31.52
N SER A 270 28.81 3.42 32.63
CA SER A 270 29.81 3.67 33.68
C SER A 270 31.27 3.48 33.22
N ASP A 271 31.50 3.00 32.01
CA ASP A 271 32.80 2.93 31.34
C ASP A 271 32.81 3.86 30.12
N GLU A 272 33.79 4.75 30.03
CA GLU A 272 33.90 5.77 28.97
C GLU A 272 34.08 5.21 27.55
N ASN A 273 34.49 3.94 27.45
CA ASN A 273 34.70 3.24 26.19
C ASN A 273 33.51 2.35 25.80
N ILE A 274 32.47 2.28 26.64
CA ILE A 274 31.30 1.44 26.42
C ILE A 274 30.04 2.30 26.39
N PHE A 275 29.25 2.12 25.33
CA PHE A 275 27.98 2.78 25.09
C PHE A 275 26.85 1.75 25.12
N ALA A 276 25.62 2.20 25.39
CA ALA A 276 24.43 1.36 25.24
C ALA A 276 23.27 2.15 24.63
N ILE A 277 22.55 1.52 23.70
CA ILE A 277 21.45 2.14 22.95
C ILE A 277 20.26 1.19 22.78
N GLY A 278 19.05 1.74 22.64
CA GLY A 278 17.83 0.96 22.46
C GLY A 278 17.28 0.40 23.77
N GLU A 279 16.52 -0.70 23.69
CA GLU A 279 15.76 -1.23 24.83
C GLU A 279 16.62 -1.77 25.99
N CYS A 280 17.91 -2.05 25.75
CA CYS A 280 18.84 -2.45 26.82
C CYS A 280 19.28 -1.28 27.69
N ALA A 281 19.12 -0.04 27.22
CA ALA A 281 19.62 1.17 27.89
C ALA A 281 18.60 1.73 28.89
N LEU A 282 19.12 2.15 30.04
CA LEU A 282 18.38 2.77 31.15
C LEU A 282 18.86 4.22 31.31
N TRP A 283 18.03 5.16 30.86
CA TRP A 283 18.33 6.59 30.93
C TRP A 283 17.47 7.26 32.00
N GLN A 284 18.08 7.91 32.99
CA GLN A 284 17.38 8.56 34.11
C GLN A 284 16.31 7.66 34.76
N SER A 285 16.66 6.39 35.01
CA SER A 285 15.76 5.36 35.56
C SER A 285 14.55 5.02 34.69
N LYS A 286 14.57 5.36 33.39
CA LYS A 286 13.53 5.05 32.41
C LYS A 286 14.07 4.14 31.30
N ILE A 287 13.25 3.17 30.93
CA ILE A 287 13.47 2.27 29.78
C ILE A 287 12.40 2.57 28.74
N PHE A 288 12.82 2.64 27.49
CA PHE A 288 11.93 2.93 26.37
C PHE A 288 11.72 1.67 25.54
N GLY A 289 10.52 1.10 25.59
CA GLY A 289 10.12 -0.09 24.82
C GLY A 289 9.62 0.24 23.40
N LEU A 290 10.22 1.25 22.75
CA LEU A 290 9.84 1.75 21.44
C LEU A 290 11.09 1.90 20.56
N VAL A 291 10.92 1.76 19.25
CA VAL A 291 12.05 1.86 18.30
C VAL A 291 12.59 3.29 18.16
N ALA A 292 11.71 4.29 18.16
CA ALA A 292 12.10 5.69 17.93
C ALA A 292 13.07 6.27 18.97
N PRO A 293 12.87 6.05 20.29
CA PRO A 293 13.86 6.40 21.31
C PRO A 293 15.21 5.73 21.07
N GLY A 294 15.21 4.45 20.65
CA GLY A 294 16.43 3.74 20.29
C GLY A 294 17.18 4.37 19.11
N TYR A 295 16.46 4.83 18.08
CA TYR A 295 17.07 5.56 16.96
C TYR A 295 17.66 6.91 17.37
N GLN A 296 17.03 7.63 18.30
CA GLN A 296 17.58 8.86 18.85
C GLN A 296 18.87 8.57 19.65
N MET A 297 18.88 7.53 20.47
CA MET A 297 20.09 7.08 21.17
C MET A 297 21.20 6.69 20.18
N ALA A 298 20.87 6.01 19.09
CA ALA A 298 21.83 5.67 18.03
C ALA A 298 22.46 6.91 17.38
N ARG A 299 21.66 7.94 17.08
CA ARG A 299 22.17 9.23 16.56
C ARG A 299 23.10 9.93 17.55
N VAL A 300 22.70 10.02 18.83
CA VAL A 300 23.50 10.63 19.89
C VAL A 300 24.83 9.89 20.06
N ALA A 301 24.81 8.56 20.06
CA ALA A 301 26.01 7.77 20.20
C ALA A 301 26.97 7.92 19.00
N ALA A 302 26.44 7.98 17.76
CA ALA A 302 27.26 8.22 16.57
C ALA A 302 27.85 9.64 16.54
N ALA A 303 27.08 10.65 16.97
CA ALA A 303 27.56 12.02 17.16
C ALA A 303 28.71 12.07 18.18
N GLN A 304 28.57 11.37 19.31
CA GLN A 304 29.62 11.31 20.32
C GLN A 304 30.89 10.63 19.81
N LEU A 305 30.78 9.58 19.01
CA LEU A 305 31.94 8.92 18.38
C LEU A 305 32.60 9.75 17.27
N SER A 306 31.88 10.70 16.68
CA SER A 306 32.42 11.63 15.68
C SER A 306 32.98 12.93 16.27
N GLY A 307 32.77 13.16 17.58
CA GLY A 307 33.19 14.36 18.30
C GLY A 307 32.19 15.51 18.23
N GLU A 308 30.95 15.24 17.86
CA GLU A 308 29.85 16.22 17.78
C GLU A 308 29.07 16.29 19.10
N ALA A 309 28.61 17.49 19.46
CA ALA A 309 27.82 17.69 20.67
C ALA A 309 26.36 17.24 20.45
N ALA A 310 25.96 16.17 21.11
CA ALA A 310 24.57 15.68 21.12
C ALA A 310 24.18 15.12 22.50
N ALA A 311 22.89 15.17 22.82
CA ALA A 311 22.34 14.66 24.07
C ALA A 311 20.95 14.03 23.84
N PHE A 312 20.72 12.88 24.47
CA PHE A 312 19.42 12.24 24.56
C PHE A 312 18.62 12.89 25.69
N GLN A 313 17.44 13.40 25.36
CA GLN A 313 16.60 14.19 26.29
C GLN A 313 15.35 13.44 26.75
N GLY A 314 15.32 12.12 26.54
CA GLY A 314 14.13 11.29 26.71
C GLY A 314 13.29 11.23 25.44
N ALA A 315 12.11 10.60 25.55
CA ALA A 315 11.21 10.43 24.42
C ALA A 315 9.74 10.36 24.85
N ASP A 316 8.86 10.73 23.91
CA ASP A 316 7.42 10.57 24.03
C ASP A 316 7.02 9.08 23.95
N MET A 317 6.14 8.67 24.85
CA MET A 317 5.64 7.29 24.96
C MET A 317 4.27 7.10 24.32
N SER A 318 3.78 8.10 23.58
CA SER A 318 2.50 8.02 22.89
C SER A 318 2.53 6.93 21.82
N THR A 319 1.41 6.21 21.69
CA THR A 319 1.28 5.08 20.78
C THR A 319 -0.01 5.18 19.97
N LYS A 320 0.06 4.83 18.69
CA LYS A 320 -1.10 4.64 17.81
C LYS A 320 -0.87 3.35 17.03
N LEU A 321 -1.76 2.37 17.22
CA LEU A 321 -1.60 1.02 16.73
C LEU A 321 -2.91 0.49 16.15
N LYS A 322 -2.80 -0.52 15.31
CA LYS A 322 -3.93 -1.24 14.74
C LYS A 322 -3.85 -2.71 15.15
N LEU A 323 -4.48 -3.04 16.27
CA LEU A 323 -4.42 -4.38 16.89
C LEU A 323 -5.60 -5.21 16.40
N LEU A 324 -5.36 -6.34 15.72
CA LEU A 324 -6.42 -7.16 15.10
C LEU A 324 -7.36 -6.36 14.16
N GLY A 325 -6.86 -5.30 13.54
CA GLY A 325 -7.67 -4.41 12.72
C GLY A 325 -8.43 -3.32 13.48
N VAL A 326 -8.36 -3.30 14.81
CA VAL A 326 -8.94 -2.28 15.70
C VAL A 326 -7.94 -1.14 15.91
N GLU A 327 -8.36 0.10 15.68
CA GLU A 327 -7.53 1.27 15.97
C GLU A 327 -7.53 1.58 17.48
N VAL A 328 -6.33 1.74 18.04
CA VAL A 328 -6.13 2.13 19.43
C VAL A 328 -5.02 3.18 19.49
N ALA A 329 -5.25 4.27 20.22
CA ALA A 329 -4.24 5.27 20.49
C ALA A 329 -4.28 5.75 21.95
N SER A 330 -3.11 6.01 22.51
CA SER A 330 -2.92 6.54 23.86
C SER A 330 -1.75 7.51 23.85
N PHE A 331 -1.90 8.66 24.52
CA PHE A 331 -0.90 9.71 24.56
C PHE A 331 -0.91 10.45 25.90
N GLY A 332 0.25 10.94 26.33
CA GLY A 332 0.41 11.73 27.54
C GLY A 332 -0.16 11.06 28.80
N ASP A 333 -0.77 11.85 29.68
CA ASP A 333 -1.45 11.38 30.89
C ASP A 333 -2.85 10.81 30.58
N ALA A 334 -2.88 9.69 29.85
CA ALA A 334 -4.10 9.01 29.44
C ALA A 334 -5.02 8.59 30.61
N HIS A 335 -4.42 8.28 31.76
CA HIS A 335 -5.14 7.85 32.97
C HIS A 335 -5.65 9.00 33.82
N GLY A 336 -5.16 10.23 33.64
CA GLY A 336 -5.52 11.38 34.48
C GLY A 336 -4.90 11.30 35.87
N THR A 337 -3.62 10.97 35.94
CA THR A 337 -2.84 10.89 37.17
C THR A 337 -2.36 12.26 37.68
N THR A 338 -2.37 13.28 36.80
CA THR A 338 -2.00 14.66 37.14
C THR A 338 -2.99 15.22 38.18
N PRO A 339 -2.51 15.72 39.34
CA PRO A 339 -3.40 16.25 40.38
C PRO A 339 -4.32 17.36 39.87
N GLY A 340 -5.62 17.23 40.14
CA GLY A 340 -6.64 18.21 39.77
C GLY A 340 -7.00 18.25 38.27
N CYS A 341 -6.48 17.33 37.45
CA CYS A 341 -6.87 17.24 36.04
C CYS A 341 -8.36 16.96 35.87
N GLN A 342 -8.89 17.31 34.71
CA GLN A 342 -10.26 17.01 34.30
C GLN A 342 -10.24 16.08 33.09
N SER A 343 -11.33 15.36 32.85
CA SER A 343 -11.46 14.49 31.68
C SER A 343 -12.80 14.66 30.98
N TYR A 344 -12.76 14.59 29.65
CA TYR A 344 -13.94 14.52 28.81
C TYR A 344 -13.93 13.17 28.10
N GLN A 345 -15.09 12.52 28.04
CA GLN A 345 -15.25 11.20 27.45
C GLN A 345 -16.47 11.13 26.54
N TRP A 346 -16.33 10.41 25.43
CA TRP A 346 -17.39 10.15 24.46
C TRP A 346 -17.38 8.69 24.05
N THR A 347 -18.57 8.07 24.03
CA THR A 347 -18.75 6.66 23.72
C THR A 347 -19.87 6.50 22.70
N ASN A 348 -19.60 5.79 21.61
CA ASN A 348 -20.61 5.32 20.66
C ASN A 348 -20.65 3.80 20.68
N GLY A 349 -21.62 3.24 21.43
CA GLY A 349 -21.78 1.80 21.59
C GLY A 349 -21.95 1.04 20.27
N PRO A 350 -22.91 1.39 19.40
CA PRO A 350 -23.13 0.71 18.12
C PRO A 350 -21.93 0.70 17.18
N GLN A 351 -21.17 1.80 17.11
CA GLN A 351 -19.93 1.86 16.30
C GLN A 351 -18.70 1.34 17.06
N GLN A 352 -18.88 0.99 18.34
CA GLN A 352 -17.85 0.59 19.28
C GLN A 352 -16.69 1.61 19.33
N ILE A 353 -17.01 2.90 19.46
CA ILE A 353 -16.00 3.96 19.56
C ILE A 353 -15.95 4.47 21.00
N TYR A 354 -14.74 4.65 21.52
CA TYR A 354 -14.47 5.32 22.79
C TYR A 354 -13.38 6.36 22.58
N LYS A 355 -13.63 7.59 23.04
CA LYS A 355 -12.65 8.69 23.01
C LYS A 355 -12.63 9.39 24.35
N LYS A 356 -11.44 9.69 24.85
CA LYS A 356 -11.21 10.46 26.07
C LYS A 356 -10.03 11.41 25.88
N ILE A 357 -10.17 12.61 26.42
CA ILE A 357 -9.07 13.55 26.61
C ILE A 357 -8.96 13.91 28.09
N VAL A 358 -7.74 14.18 28.53
CA VAL A 358 -7.39 14.64 29.87
C VAL A 358 -6.78 16.03 29.74
N VAL A 359 -7.27 16.98 30.53
CA VAL A 359 -6.92 18.39 30.46
C VAL A 359 -6.48 18.92 31.83
N SER A 360 -5.75 20.03 31.83
CA SER A 360 -5.28 20.69 33.04
C SER A 360 -6.42 21.19 33.94
N PRO A 361 -6.18 21.41 35.25
CA PRO A 361 -7.21 21.89 36.18
C PRO A 361 -7.91 23.18 35.74
N ASP A 362 -7.22 24.05 34.99
CA ASP A 362 -7.71 25.32 34.46
C ASP A 362 -8.31 25.21 33.05
N ASN A 363 -8.39 24.00 32.51
CA ASN A 363 -8.96 23.67 31.20
C ASN A 363 -8.24 24.29 29.99
N LYS A 364 -6.96 24.66 30.13
CA LYS A 364 -6.18 25.34 29.08
C LYS A 364 -5.24 24.46 28.29
N THR A 365 -4.78 23.35 28.87
CA THR A 365 -3.73 22.50 28.29
C THR A 365 -4.20 21.05 28.19
N LEU A 366 -3.93 20.41 27.06
CA LEU A 366 -4.15 18.98 26.87
C LEU A 366 -3.01 18.19 27.53
N LEU A 367 -3.34 17.31 28.47
CA LEU A 367 -2.37 16.49 29.20
C LEU A 367 -2.23 15.08 28.62
N GLY A 368 -3.29 14.54 28.01
CA GLY A 368 -3.28 13.19 27.44
C GLY A 368 -4.64 12.76 26.90
N GLY A 369 -4.74 11.50 26.51
CA GLY A 369 -6.00 10.93 26.02
C GLY A 369 -5.92 9.47 25.55
N VAL A 370 -7.10 8.90 25.32
CA VAL A 370 -7.33 7.52 24.89
C VAL A 370 -8.33 7.52 23.73
N LEU A 371 -8.02 6.85 22.63
CA LEU A 371 -8.91 6.67 21.48
C LEU A 371 -8.98 5.18 21.12
N VAL A 372 -10.18 4.61 21.04
CA VAL A 372 -10.43 3.21 20.68
C VAL A 372 -11.53 3.14 19.63
N GLY A 373 -11.29 2.37 18.57
CA GLY A 373 -12.22 2.17 17.47
C GLY A 373 -12.16 3.24 16.38
N ASP A 374 -11.87 4.48 16.75
CA ASP A 374 -11.61 5.60 15.84
C ASP A 374 -10.51 6.48 16.41
N SER A 375 -9.40 6.58 15.68
CA SER A 375 -8.21 7.35 16.08
C SER A 375 -7.90 8.52 15.12
N SER A 376 -8.92 9.00 14.41
CA SER A 376 -8.79 10.04 13.38
C SER A 376 -8.18 11.33 13.92
N GLU A 377 -8.55 11.72 15.13
CA GLU A 377 -8.09 12.96 15.77
C GLU A 377 -6.73 12.82 16.47
N TYR A 378 -6.15 11.62 16.53
CA TYR A 378 -4.89 11.36 17.26
C TYR A 378 -3.78 12.33 16.87
N ALA A 379 -3.57 12.58 15.57
CA ALA A 379 -2.47 13.41 15.11
C ALA A 379 -2.61 14.85 15.63
N THR A 380 -3.81 15.42 15.54
CA THR A 380 -4.11 16.77 16.04
C THR A 380 -3.96 16.84 17.56
N LEU A 381 -4.56 15.90 18.29
CA LEU A 381 -4.51 15.86 19.75
C LEU A 381 -3.08 15.68 20.28
N LEU A 382 -2.29 14.80 19.65
CA LEU A 382 -0.89 14.61 20.00
C LEU A 382 -0.10 15.92 19.85
N GLN A 383 -0.29 16.65 18.75
CA GLN A 383 0.40 17.93 18.54
C GLN A 383 -0.04 19.00 19.54
N MET A 384 -1.33 19.06 19.88
CA MET A 384 -1.83 19.99 20.88
C MET A 384 -1.18 19.75 22.25
N MET A 385 -0.99 18.48 22.64
CA MET A 385 -0.33 18.10 23.89
C MET A 385 1.17 18.36 23.85
N LEU A 386 1.89 17.86 22.83
CA LEU A 386 3.35 17.98 22.74
C LEU A 386 3.83 19.43 22.68
N ASN A 387 3.04 20.32 22.05
CA ASN A 387 3.42 21.72 21.88
C ASN A 387 2.72 22.67 22.89
N GLY A 388 2.00 22.14 23.88
CA GLY A 388 1.31 22.94 24.89
C GLY A 388 0.32 23.95 24.28
N MET A 389 -0.37 23.56 23.21
CA MET A 389 -1.28 24.46 22.49
C MET A 389 -2.51 24.77 23.33
N ALA A 390 -2.98 26.02 23.25
CA ALA A 390 -4.20 26.42 23.95
C ALA A 390 -5.40 25.62 23.46
N LEU A 391 -6.18 25.09 24.41
CA LEU A 391 -7.43 24.40 24.13
C LEU A 391 -8.53 25.38 23.70
N PRO A 392 -9.51 24.94 22.88
CA PRO A 392 -10.71 25.72 22.63
C PRO A 392 -11.53 25.88 23.93
N ALA A 393 -12.43 26.87 23.97
CA ALA A 393 -13.27 27.14 25.13
C ALA A 393 -14.12 25.93 25.57
N GLN A 394 -14.39 24.99 24.66
CA GLN A 394 -15.09 23.72 24.89
C GLN A 394 -14.21 22.54 24.41
N PRO A 395 -13.27 22.04 25.24
CA PRO A 395 -12.34 20.98 24.83
C PRO A 395 -13.01 19.67 24.42
N GLU A 396 -14.19 19.36 24.95
CA GLU A 396 -14.98 18.19 24.58
C GLU A 396 -15.27 18.12 23.07
N THR A 397 -15.36 19.27 22.41
CA THR A 397 -15.61 19.34 20.96
C THR A 397 -14.51 18.67 20.13
N LEU A 398 -13.31 18.51 20.69
CA LEU A 398 -12.17 17.85 20.03
C LEU A 398 -12.37 16.34 19.83
N ILE A 399 -13.23 15.70 20.63
CA ILE A 399 -13.49 14.25 20.57
C ILE A 399 -14.91 13.88 20.18
N LEU A 400 -15.82 14.85 20.12
CA LEU A 400 -17.20 14.61 19.66
C LEU A 400 -17.23 14.41 18.13
N PRO A 401 -18.22 13.67 17.60
CA PRO A 401 -18.46 13.61 16.16
C PRO A 401 -18.76 15.02 15.62
N ALA A 402 -18.44 15.27 14.35
CA ALA A 402 -18.80 16.53 13.70
C ALA A 402 -20.33 16.65 13.64
N SER A 403 -20.88 17.73 14.17
CA SER A 403 -22.27 18.12 13.88
C SER A 403 -22.36 18.53 12.41
N GLN A 404 -23.48 18.24 11.76
CA GLN A 404 -23.73 18.71 10.40
C GLN A 404 -23.52 20.24 10.35
N GLY A 405 -22.60 20.70 9.49
CA GLY A 405 -22.30 22.12 9.31
C GLY A 405 -21.17 22.70 10.17
N ALA A 406 -20.49 21.92 11.01
CA ALA A 406 -19.30 22.41 11.72
C ALA A 406 -18.04 22.40 10.82
N PRO A 407 -17.16 23.42 10.89
CA PRO A 407 -15.91 23.45 10.15
C PRO A 407 -15.00 22.27 10.51
N ALA A 408 -14.13 21.87 9.58
CA ALA A 408 -13.22 20.73 9.75
C ALA A 408 -12.41 20.85 11.04
N LYS A 409 -12.44 19.79 11.86
CA LYS A 409 -11.76 19.71 13.15
C LYS A 409 -10.27 19.41 12.94
N GLY A 410 -9.50 20.41 12.53
CA GLY A 410 -8.05 20.29 12.40
C GLY A 410 -7.35 21.62 12.50
N LEU A 411 -6.25 21.67 13.24
CA LEU A 411 -5.28 22.76 13.14
C LEU A 411 -4.61 22.66 11.76
N GLY A 412 -4.65 23.74 10.98
CA GLY A 412 -3.89 23.81 9.74
C GLY A 412 -2.39 23.72 10.01
N VAL A 413 -1.62 23.13 9.08
CA VAL A 413 -0.15 23.00 9.18
C VAL A 413 0.59 24.33 9.42
N ALA A 414 -0.05 25.45 9.05
CA ALA A 414 0.42 26.80 9.34
C ALA A 414 0.58 27.09 10.85
N ALA A 415 -0.32 26.55 11.69
CA ALA A 415 -0.35 26.80 13.12
C ALA A 415 0.63 25.93 13.93
N LEU A 416 1.30 24.94 13.30
CA LEU A 416 2.30 24.10 13.95
C LEU A 416 3.63 24.85 14.12
N PRO A 417 4.28 24.82 15.29
CA PRO A 417 5.63 25.37 15.47
C PRO A 417 6.68 24.57 14.67
N GLU A 418 7.84 25.15 14.41
CA GLU A 418 8.94 24.47 13.69
C GLU A 418 9.42 23.19 14.40
N SER A 419 9.41 23.18 15.73
CA SER A 419 9.75 22.02 16.56
C SER A 419 8.70 20.91 16.56
N ALA A 420 7.53 21.12 15.94
CA ALA A 420 6.44 20.15 15.96
C ALA A 420 6.88 18.81 15.36
N GLN A 421 6.81 17.73 16.13
CA GLN A 421 7.21 16.40 15.67
C GLN A 421 6.16 15.81 14.73
N ILE A 422 6.48 15.68 13.43
CA ILE A 422 5.55 15.20 12.39
C ILE A 422 5.63 13.69 12.22
N CYS A 423 6.84 13.10 12.26
CA CYS A 423 7.05 11.66 12.20
C CYS A 423 7.73 11.15 13.48
N SER A 424 6.99 10.46 14.35
CA SER A 424 7.57 9.89 15.57
C SER A 424 8.55 8.74 15.31
N CYS A 425 8.31 7.87 14.32
CA CYS A 425 9.18 6.73 14.03
C CYS A 425 10.63 7.13 13.72
N HIS A 426 10.79 8.22 12.98
CA HIS A 426 12.10 8.70 12.51
C HIS A 426 12.51 10.02 13.17
N ASN A 427 11.73 10.52 14.13
CA ASN A 427 11.93 11.80 14.82
C ASN A 427 12.09 12.99 13.86
N VAL A 428 11.19 13.09 12.89
CA VAL A 428 11.21 14.18 11.89
C VAL A 428 10.25 15.27 12.33
N SER A 429 10.78 16.47 12.54
CA SER A 429 10.03 17.68 12.88
C SER A 429 9.48 18.39 11.64
N LYS A 430 8.63 19.40 11.86
CA LYS A 430 8.19 20.33 10.81
C LYS A 430 9.42 21.02 10.21
N ALA A 431 10.36 21.48 11.03
CA ALA A 431 11.61 22.09 10.58
C ALA A 431 12.41 21.18 9.65
N ASP A 432 12.51 19.87 9.95
CA ASP A 432 13.26 18.92 9.10
C ASP A 432 12.60 18.74 7.73
N ILE A 433 11.26 18.68 7.68
CA ILE A 433 10.52 18.63 6.41
C ILE A 433 10.68 19.96 5.67
N CYS A 434 10.55 21.09 6.36
CA CYS A 434 10.71 22.41 5.78
C CYS A 434 12.13 22.61 5.23
N ALA A 435 13.16 22.13 5.94
CA ALA A 435 14.55 22.15 5.52
C ALA A 435 14.80 21.21 4.35
N ALA A 436 14.21 20.01 4.34
CA ALA A 436 14.28 19.11 3.19
C ALA A 436 13.68 19.75 1.94
N VAL A 437 12.52 20.41 2.08
CA VAL A 437 11.88 21.18 1.00
C VAL A 437 12.78 22.33 0.56
N ALA A 438 13.34 23.12 1.49
CA ALA A 438 14.28 24.20 1.19
C ALA A 438 15.54 23.70 0.45
N ASN A 439 15.95 22.47 0.72
CA ASN A 439 17.08 21.80 0.07
C ASN A 439 16.67 21.06 -1.23
N GLY A 440 15.45 21.26 -1.75
CA GLY A 440 15.01 20.77 -3.05
C GLY A 440 14.11 19.53 -3.04
N ALA A 441 13.66 19.05 -1.88
CA ALA A 441 12.71 17.92 -1.80
C ALA A 441 11.28 18.38 -2.10
N VAL A 442 10.93 18.48 -3.39
CA VAL A 442 9.64 19.03 -3.87
C VAL A 442 8.50 18.01 -3.99
N GLU A 443 8.76 16.73 -3.72
CA GLU A 443 7.76 15.66 -3.80
C GLU A 443 7.89 14.66 -2.63
N MET A 444 6.81 13.91 -2.37
CA MET A 444 6.77 12.96 -1.25
C MET A 444 7.85 11.87 -1.34
N GLY A 445 8.25 11.46 -2.55
CA GLY A 445 9.34 10.50 -2.76
C GLY A 445 10.67 11.04 -2.25
N ALA A 446 10.99 12.29 -2.62
CA ALA A 446 12.17 12.99 -2.15
C ALA A 446 12.13 13.22 -0.63
N VAL A 447 11.02 13.72 -0.08
CA VAL A 447 10.89 13.92 1.38
C VAL A 447 11.07 12.61 2.15
N LYS A 448 10.48 11.50 1.66
CA LYS A 448 10.67 10.15 2.24
C LYS A 448 12.13 9.70 2.16
N SER A 449 12.81 9.97 1.05
CA SER A 449 14.21 9.59 0.87
C SER A 449 15.14 10.34 1.83
N CYS A 450 14.96 11.66 1.91
CA CYS A 450 15.80 12.58 2.67
C CYS A 450 15.56 12.50 4.18
N THR A 451 14.28 12.48 4.60
CA THR A 451 13.90 12.57 6.02
C THR A 451 13.55 11.22 6.64
N LYS A 452 13.29 10.19 5.81
CA LYS A 452 12.66 8.92 6.22
C LYS A 452 11.24 9.07 6.78
N ALA A 453 10.67 10.28 6.85
CA ALA A 453 9.28 10.46 7.29
C ALA A 453 8.33 9.59 6.44
N ALA A 454 7.29 9.01 7.07
CA ALA A 454 6.32 8.13 6.43
C ALA A 454 6.83 6.77 5.89
N THR A 455 8.08 6.36 6.17
CA THR A 455 8.61 5.04 5.77
C THR A 455 8.57 3.97 6.86
N GLY A 456 8.41 4.37 8.14
CA GLY A 456 8.26 3.46 9.28
C GLY A 456 6.83 2.90 9.39
N CYS A 457 6.04 3.38 10.36
CA CYS A 457 4.64 2.95 10.52
C CYS A 457 3.65 3.56 9.51
N GLY A 458 4.08 4.52 8.68
CA GLY A 458 3.25 5.20 7.69
C GLY A 458 2.18 6.17 8.24
N GLY A 459 1.94 6.22 9.56
CA GLY A 459 0.84 6.98 10.16
C GLY A 459 0.87 8.50 9.95
N CYS A 460 2.06 9.07 9.67
CA CYS A 460 2.25 10.50 9.43
C CYS A 460 2.16 10.91 7.95
N SER A 461 1.95 9.98 7.01
CA SER A 461 2.06 10.24 5.56
C SER A 461 1.23 11.43 5.06
N ALA A 462 0.01 11.58 5.57
CA ALA A 462 -0.88 12.68 5.18
C ALA A 462 -0.36 14.03 5.71
N LEU A 463 0.08 14.08 6.97
CA LEU A 463 0.58 15.31 7.60
C LEU A 463 1.93 15.74 7.02
N VAL A 464 2.81 14.78 6.69
CA VAL A 464 4.07 15.04 5.98
C VAL A 464 3.80 15.71 4.63
N LYS A 465 2.82 15.19 3.87
CA LYS A 465 2.42 15.78 2.59
C LYS A 465 1.92 17.22 2.76
N GLN A 466 1.04 17.46 3.73
CA GLN A 466 0.51 18.80 4.01
C GLN A 466 1.60 19.80 4.44
N VAL A 467 2.56 19.39 5.28
CA VAL A 467 3.69 20.25 5.70
C VAL A 467 4.61 20.56 4.51
N MET A 468 4.89 19.57 3.67
CA MET A 468 5.67 19.74 2.45
C MET A 468 5.01 20.74 1.50
N GLU A 469 3.72 20.57 1.21
CA GLU A 469 2.94 21.47 0.35
C GLU A 469 2.91 22.90 0.91
N TYR A 470 2.70 23.05 2.23
CA TYR A 470 2.73 24.35 2.90
C TYR A 470 4.09 25.06 2.82
N GLN A 471 5.20 24.33 3.01
CA GLN A 471 6.52 24.93 2.90
C GLN A 471 6.84 25.35 1.46
N LEU A 472 6.45 24.54 0.47
CA LEU A 472 6.61 24.89 -0.95
C LEU A 472 5.88 26.20 -1.27
N GLU A 473 4.62 26.33 -0.81
CA GLU A 473 3.83 27.57 -0.95
C GLU A 473 4.52 28.78 -0.29
N GLN A 474 5.05 28.63 0.94
CA GLN A 474 5.77 29.69 1.66
C GLN A 474 7.02 30.18 0.94
N GLN A 475 7.74 29.29 0.23
CA GLN A 475 8.96 29.65 -0.49
C GLN A 475 8.68 30.33 -1.83
N GLY A 476 7.42 30.62 -2.15
CA GLY A 476 7.02 31.12 -3.47
C GLY A 476 7.31 30.10 -4.56
N VAL A 477 7.65 28.85 -4.19
CA VAL A 477 7.69 27.72 -5.11
C VAL A 477 6.24 27.40 -5.37
N ALA A 478 5.70 27.95 -6.45
CA ALA A 478 4.42 27.49 -6.97
C ALA A 478 4.49 25.97 -7.00
N VAL A 479 3.65 25.29 -6.20
CA VAL A 479 3.50 23.84 -6.27
C VAL A 479 3.13 23.58 -7.71
N LYS A 480 4.13 23.16 -8.49
CA LYS A 480 3.98 22.96 -9.92
C LYS A 480 2.87 21.95 -10.07
N LYS A 481 1.75 22.39 -10.62
CA LYS A 481 0.62 21.49 -10.89
C LYS A 481 0.89 20.64 -12.13
N ASP A 482 2.07 20.79 -12.73
CA ASP A 482 2.64 20.00 -13.80
C ASP A 482 2.32 18.52 -13.62
N ILE A 483 1.68 17.93 -14.62
CA ILE A 483 1.41 16.49 -14.64
C ILE A 483 2.71 15.69 -14.74
N CYS A 484 3.67 16.15 -15.55
CA CYS A 484 5.00 15.58 -15.72
C CYS A 484 5.89 16.57 -16.48
N GLU A 485 7.13 16.18 -16.81
CA GLU A 485 8.07 16.99 -17.60
C GLU A 485 7.56 17.42 -18.99
N HIS A 486 6.56 16.71 -19.53
CA HIS A 486 5.97 16.98 -20.84
C HIS A 486 4.87 18.05 -20.79
N PHE A 487 4.21 18.26 -19.65
CA PHE A 487 3.07 19.19 -19.51
C PHE A 487 3.14 19.99 -18.21
N PRO A 488 3.38 21.31 -18.28
CA PRO A 488 3.41 22.19 -17.11
C PRO A 488 2.01 22.65 -16.69
N TYR A 489 1.06 21.71 -16.65
CA TYR A 489 -0.35 21.95 -16.36
C TYR A 489 -0.91 20.83 -15.49
N SER A 490 -1.89 21.14 -14.65
CA SER A 490 -2.73 20.17 -13.95
C SER A 490 -3.62 19.38 -14.89
N ARG A 491 -4.18 18.27 -14.39
CA ARG A 491 -5.22 17.53 -15.14
C ARG A 491 -6.40 18.43 -15.50
N GLN A 492 -6.85 19.27 -14.57
CA GLN A 492 -7.99 20.15 -14.77
C GLN A 492 -7.71 21.19 -15.86
N GLU A 493 -6.52 21.79 -15.86
CA GLU A 493 -6.10 22.72 -16.91
C GLU A 493 -5.99 22.01 -18.27
N ILE A 494 -5.44 20.80 -18.33
CA ILE A 494 -5.42 19.99 -19.56
C ILE A 494 -6.85 19.72 -20.06
N TYR A 495 -7.79 19.38 -19.18
CA TYR A 495 -9.20 19.21 -19.54
C TYR A 495 -9.78 20.48 -20.15
N HIS A 496 -9.55 21.64 -19.53
CA HIS A 496 -10.00 22.93 -20.06
C HIS A 496 -9.37 23.25 -21.41
N LEU A 497 -8.05 23.06 -21.57
CA LEU A 497 -7.35 23.28 -22.84
C LEU A 497 -7.93 22.40 -23.95
N VAL A 498 -8.21 21.13 -23.67
CA VAL A 498 -8.82 20.20 -24.62
C VAL A 498 -10.21 20.67 -25.03
N ARG A 499 -11.06 21.05 -24.07
CA ARG A 499 -12.44 21.46 -24.34
C ARG A 499 -12.52 22.77 -25.09
N VAL A 500 -11.86 23.82 -24.57
CA VAL A 500 -11.92 25.19 -25.11
C VAL A 500 -11.33 25.27 -26.51
N ASN A 501 -10.22 24.56 -26.77
CA ASN A 501 -9.54 24.60 -28.07
C ASN A 501 -9.95 23.46 -29.01
N HIS A 502 -10.98 22.68 -28.65
CA HIS A 502 -11.46 21.54 -29.42
C HIS A 502 -10.35 20.55 -29.84
N ILE A 503 -9.41 20.27 -28.94
CA ILE A 503 -8.27 19.40 -29.22
C ILE A 503 -8.73 17.94 -29.28
N ARG A 504 -8.47 17.27 -30.39
CA ARG A 504 -8.94 15.89 -30.63
C ARG A 504 -7.85 14.84 -30.56
N THR A 505 -6.58 15.24 -30.55
CA THR A 505 -5.45 14.29 -30.60
C THR A 505 -4.34 14.70 -29.64
N PHE A 506 -3.53 13.73 -29.20
CA PHE A 506 -2.36 14.00 -28.36
C PHE A 506 -1.33 14.88 -29.07
N GLU A 507 -1.13 14.68 -30.38
CA GLU A 507 -0.21 15.47 -31.20
C GLU A 507 -0.60 16.96 -31.22
N GLN A 508 -1.88 17.27 -31.35
CA GLN A 508 -2.38 18.65 -31.24
C GLN A 508 -2.17 19.25 -29.84
N LEU A 509 -2.32 18.46 -28.78
CA LEU A 509 -2.14 18.94 -27.42
C LEU A 509 -0.66 19.19 -27.11
N ILE A 510 0.20 18.19 -27.35
CA ILE A 510 1.62 18.25 -26.99
C ILE A 510 2.37 19.28 -27.84
N SER A 511 2.03 19.45 -29.12
CA SER A 511 2.69 20.46 -29.98
C SER A 511 2.36 21.90 -29.58
N ARG A 512 1.21 22.13 -28.94
CA ARG A 512 0.76 23.48 -28.53
C ARG A 512 1.06 23.81 -27.07
N TYR A 513 0.99 22.81 -26.19
CA TYR A 513 0.98 23.01 -24.74
C TYR A 513 1.95 22.07 -24.00
N GLY A 514 2.83 21.35 -24.70
CA GLY A 514 3.78 20.44 -24.10
C GLY A 514 5.06 20.30 -24.91
N GLN A 515 5.82 19.25 -24.62
CA GLN A 515 7.08 18.93 -25.29
C GLN A 515 7.36 17.42 -25.24
N GLY A 516 8.25 16.93 -26.12
CA GLY A 516 8.68 15.53 -26.16
C GLY A 516 7.66 14.59 -26.82
N HIS A 517 7.74 13.30 -26.48
CA HIS A 517 6.86 12.24 -26.97
C HIS A 517 5.88 11.75 -25.90
N GLY A 518 6.01 12.17 -24.65
CA GLY A 518 5.14 11.84 -23.52
C GLY A 518 5.57 10.57 -22.79
N CYS A 519 5.05 10.37 -21.58
CA CYS A 519 5.38 9.25 -20.70
C CYS A 519 4.15 8.46 -20.21
N GLU A 520 4.39 7.51 -19.31
CA GLU A 520 3.38 6.70 -18.62
C GLU A 520 2.38 7.49 -17.77
N ILE A 521 2.70 8.75 -17.48
CA ILE A 521 1.81 9.65 -16.72
C ILE A 521 0.88 10.40 -17.67
N CYS A 522 1.43 11.17 -18.62
CA CYS A 522 0.63 12.08 -19.43
C CYS A 522 -0.14 11.35 -20.55
N LYS A 523 0.40 10.29 -21.16
CA LYS A 523 -0.27 9.62 -22.27
C LYS A 523 -1.62 9.02 -21.86
N PRO A 524 -1.70 8.17 -20.81
CA PRO A 524 -2.99 7.64 -20.36
C PRO A 524 -3.91 8.73 -19.81
N LEU A 525 -3.36 9.77 -19.19
CA LEU A 525 -4.15 10.91 -18.71
C LEU A 525 -4.84 11.64 -19.86
N VAL A 526 -4.09 12.00 -20.91
CA VAL A 526 -4.63 12.70 -22.07
C VAL A 526 -5.57 11.78 -22.83
N GLY A 527 -5.25 10.50 -22.98
CA GLY A 527 -6.15 9.49 -23.55
C GLY A 527 -7.49 9.44 -22.81
N SER A 528 -7.47 9.44 -21.47
CA SER A 528 -8.68 9.51 -20.65
C SER A 528 -9.42 10.83 -20.84
N VAL A 529 -8.74 11.98 -20.89
CA VAL A 529 -9.38 13.29 -21.08
C VAL A 529 -10.06 13.36 -22.45
N LEU A 530 -9.36 12.97 -23.53
CA LEU A 530 -9.93 12.93 -24.87
C LEU A 530 -11.14 12.00 -24.95
N ALA A 531 -11.08 10.83 -24.32
CA ALA A 531 -12.21 9.91 -24.26
C ALA A 531 -13.40 10.49 -23.48
N SER A 532 -13.17 11.16 -22.34
CA SER A 532 -14.23 11.84 -21.59
C SER A 532 -14.85 13.02 -22.33
N CYS A 533 -14.08 13.70 -23.19
CA CYS A 533 -14.56 14.87 -23.93
C CYS A 533 -15.29 14.50 -25.22
N TRP A 534 -14.80 13.48 -25.92
CA TRP A 534 -15.16 13.19 -27.31
C TRP A 534 -15.66 11.78 -27.56
N ASN A 535 -15.41 10.85 -26.62
CA ASN A 535 -15.83 9.45 -26.66
C ASN A 535 -15.51 8.72 -27.97
N GLU A 536 -14.34 9.03 -28.55
CA GLU A 536 -13.89 8.36 -29.77
C GLU A 536 -13.30 6.98 -29.47
N TYR A 537 -13.44 6.05 -30.43
CA TYR A 537 -12.88 4.71 -30.33
C TYR A 537 -11.36 4.70 -30.07
N LEU A 538 -10.96 4.00 -28.99
CA LEU A 538 -9.62 4.09 -28.40
C LEU A 538 -8.50 3.50 -29.28
N LEU A 539 -8.81 2.57 -30.19
CA LEU A 539 -7.80 1.98 -31.09
C LEU A 539 -7.70 2.68 -32.44
N LYS A 540 -8.33 3.85 -32.63
CA LYS A 540 -7.97 4.72 -33.76
C LYS A 540 -6.46 5.04 -33.71
N PRO A 541 -5.77 5.19 -34.85
CA PRO A 541 -4.32 5.41 -34.87
C PRO A 541 -3.85 6.59 -34.01
N ALA A 542 -4.66 7.66 -33.92
CA ALA A 542 -4.35 8.84 -33.10
C ALA A 542 -4.46 8.60 -31.57
N HIS A 543 -5.22 7.58 -31.15
CA HIS A 543 -5.53 7.30 -29.74
C HIS A 543 -4.80 6.06 -29.21
N LEU A 544 -4.48 5.10 -30.09
CA LEU A 544 -3.80 3.85 -29.75
C LEU A 544 -2.51 4.06 -28.93
N PRO A 545 -1.61 5.01 -29.29
CA PRO A 545 -0.36 5.22 -28.54
C PRO A 545 -0.56 5.77 -27.12
N LEU A 546 -1.79 6.15 -26.75
CA LEU A 546 -2.11 6.70 -25.43
C LEU A 546 -2.61 5.63 -24.46
N GLN A 547 -2.97 4.46 -24.96
CA GLN A 547 -3.64 3.43 -24.18
C GLN A 547 -2.62 2.60 -23.42
N ASP A 548 -2.80 2.54 -22.10
CA ASP A 548 -2.11 1.53 -21.31
C ASP A 548 -2.59 0.13 -21.71
N THR A 549 -1.84 -0.91 -21.34
CA THR A 549 -2.06 -2.30 -21.76
C THR A 549 -3.52 -2.74 -21.64
N ASN A 550 -4.21 -2.40 -20.55
CA ASN A 550 -5.59 -2.83 -20.33
C ASN A 550 -6.58 -2.18 -21.31
N ASP A 551 -6.48 -0.86 -21.54
CA ASP A 551 -7.32 -0.14 -22.49
C ASP A 551 -6.94 -0.47 -23.94
N ARG A 552 -5.68 -0.80 -24.21
CA ARG A 552 -5.19 -1.21 -25.54
C ARG A 552 -5.80 -2.53 -26.03
N TYR A 553 -6.06 -3.45 -25.13
CA TYR A 553 -6.61 -4.78 -25.46
C TYR A 553 -8.03 -5.00 -24.96
N PHE A 554 -8.68 -3.96 -24.42
CA PHE A 554 -10.02 -4.02 -23.86
C PHE A 554 -10.24 -5.22 -22.91
N ALA A 555 -9.22 -5.52 -22.11
CA ALA A 555 -9.17 -6.66 -21.20
C ALA A 555 -8.15 -6.43 -20.07
N ASN A 556 -8.33 -7.07 -18.91
CA ASN A 556 -7.39 -6.90 -17.79
C ASN A 556 -6.22 -7.88 -17.92
N ILE A 557 -4.99 -7.39 -18.01
CA ILE A 557 -3.80 -8.26 -18.00
C ILE A 557 -3.61 -8.95 -16.64
N GLN A 558 -3.18 -10.21 -16.66
CA GLN A 558 -2.91 -11.07 -15.51
C GLN A 558 -1.40 -11.29 -15.34
N LYS A 559 -1.00 -11.89 -14.21
CA LYS A 559 0.42 -12.07 -13.84
C LYS A 559 1.23 -12.89 -14.85
N ASP A 560 0.59 -13.87 -15.49
CA ASP A 560 1.17 -14.74 -16.52
C ASP A 560 1.09 -14.14 -17.93
N GLY A 561 0.67 -12.87 -18.04
CA GLY A 561 0.49 -12.20 -19.33
C GLY A 561 -0.80 -12.55 -20.07
N THR A 562 -1.68 -13.38 -19.49
CA THR A 562 -3.02 -13.62 -20.03
C THR A 562 -3.99 -12.50 -19.67
N TYR A 563 -5.24 -12.59 -20.11
CA TYR A 563 -6.26 -11.57 -19.91
C TYR A 563 -7.49 -12.11 -19.20
N SER A 564 -8.18 -11.22 -18.47
CA SER A 564 -9.54 -11.45 -18.00
C SER A 564 -10.57 -10.66 -18.80
N ILE A 565 -11.70 -11.32 -19.06
CA ILE A 565 -12.83 -10.85 -19.87
C ILE A 565 -14.06 -10.80 -18.96
N VAL A 566 -14.73 -9.65 -18.94
CA VAL A 566 -15.97 -9.46 -18.19
C VAL A 566 -17.05 -8.96 -19.15
N PRO A 567 -17.94 -9.83 -19.62
CA PRO A 567 -19.12 -9.42 -20.38
C PRO A 567 -20.01 -8.49 -19.53
N ARG A 568 -20.68 -7.54 -20.19
CA ARG A 568 -21.66 -6.67 -19.54
C ARG A 568 -22.91 -7.47 -19.18
N MET A 569 -23.35 -7.36 -17.94
CA MET A 569 -24.60 -7.92 -17.42
C MET A 569 -25.27 -6.79 -16.64
N ALA A 570 -26.11 -6.01 -17.32
CA ALA A 570 -26.71 -4.81 -16.73
C ALA A 570 -27.56 -5.20 -15.52
N ALA A 571 -27.37 -4.51 -14.39
CA ALA A 571 -28.03 -4.84 -13.12
C ALA A 571 -27.84 -6.30 -12.64
N GLY A 572 -26.85 -7.02 -13.18
CA GLY A 572 -26.62 -8.44 -12.91
C GLY A 572 -27.58 -9.40 -13.62
N GLU A 573 -28.38 -8.93 -14.59
CA GLU A 573 -29.31 -9.78 -15.33
C GLU A 573 -28.61 -10.59 -16.43
N VAL A 574 -29.04 -11.85 -16.57
CA VAL A 574 -28.58 -12.76 -17.63
C VAL A 574 -29.68 -13.75 -17.96
N THR A 575 -29.90 -14.00 -19.25
CA THR A 575 -30.85 -15.01 -19.72
C THR A 575 -30.27 -16.42 -19.53
N PRO A 576 -31.11 -17.47 -19.45
CA PRO A 576 -30.62 -18.85 -19.43
C PRO A 576 -29.68 -19.18 -20.61
N ASP A 577 -30.04 -18.74 -21.83
CA ASP A 577 -29.21 -18.94 -23.03
C ASP A 577 -27.89 -18.18 -22.95
N GLY A 578 -27.90 -16.94 -22.43
CA GLY A 578 -26.68 -16.17 -22.20
C GLY A 578 -25.76 -16.83 -21.18
N LEU A 579 -26.32 -17.41 -20.11
CA LEU A 579 -25.56 -18.15 -19.10
C LEU A 579 -24.95 -19.43 -19.68
N ILE A 580 -25.70 -20.15 -20.51
CA ILE A 580 -25.22 -21.33 -21.26
C ILE A 580 -24.08 -20.94 -22.20
N ALA A 581 -24.24 -19.83 -22.95
CA ALA A 581 -23.21 -19.33 -23.86
C ALA A 581 -21.91 -19.01 -23.14
N ILE A 582 -21.97 -18.26 -22.02
CA ILE A 582 -20.78 -17.98 -21.18
C ILE A 582 -20.12 -19.30 -20.73
N GLY A 583 -20.90 -20.27 -20.25
CA GLY A 583 -20.37 -21.56 -19.81
C GLY A 583 -19.70 -22.36 -20.93
N GLN A 584 -20.27 -22.34 -22.14
CA GLN A 584 -19.70 -23.00 -23.32
C GLN A 584 -18.39 -22.34 -23.76
N ILE A 585 -18.35 -21.02 -23.78
CA ILE A 585 -17.15 -20.23 -24.10
C ILE A 585 -16.05 -20.50 -23.07
N ALA A 586 -16.37 -20.41 -21.78
CA ALA A 586 -15.42 -20.68 -20.70
C ALA A 586 -14.81 -22.10 -20.81
N LYS A 587 -15.63 -23.10 -21.15
CA LYS A 587 -15.18 -24.47 -21.37
C LYS A 587 -14.30 -24.60 -22.61
N ARG A 588 -14.68 -23.97 -23.73
CA ARG A 588 -13.97 -24.05 -25.01
C ARG A 588 -12.55 -23.48 -24.91
N TYR A 589 -12.41 -22.33 -24.25
CA TYR A 589 -11.12 -21.63 -24.11
C TYR A 589 -10.40 -21.94 -22.79
N ASN A 590 -10.90 -22.91 -22.02
CA ASN A 590 -10.35 -23.34 -20.73
C ASN A 590 -10.09 -22.15 -19.76
N LEU A 591 -11.13 -21.36 -19.53
CA LEU A 591 -11.08 -20.12 -18.74
C LEU A 591 -11.54 -20.36 -17.30
N TYR A 592 -10.81 -19.82 -16.33
CA TYR A 592 -11.23 -19.79 -14.94
C TYR A 592 -12.40 -18.81 -14.80
N SER A 593 -13.51 -19.25 -14.19
CA SER A 593 -14.73 -18.43 -14.10
C SER A 593 -15.05 -18.06 -12.65
N LYS A 594 -15.35 -16.77 -12.39
CA LYS A 594 -15.66 -16.28 -11.04
C LYS A 594 -16.80 -15.27 -11.02
N ILE A 595 -17.74 -15.45 -10.10
CA ILE A 595 -18.77 -14.46 -9.81
C ILE A 595 -18.16 -13.31 -8.99
N THR A 596 -18.43 -12.08 -9.42
CA THR A 596 -17.88 -10.87 -8.80
C THR A 596 -18.91 -10.16 -7.92
N GLY A 597 -18.43 -9.35 -6.97
CA GLY A 597 -19.30 -8.51 -6.14
C GLY A 597 -20.07 -7.41 -6.88
N GLY A 598 -19.83 -7.23 -8.18
CA GLY A 598 -20.60 -6.35 -9.08
C GLY A 598 -21.70 -7.08 -9.85
N GLN A 599 -22.07 -8.30 -9.43
CA GLN A 599 -23.06 -9.16 -10.09
C GLN A 599 -22.70 -9.51 -11.54
N ARG A 600 -21.42 -9.81 -11.78
CA ARG A 600 -20.91 -10.22 -13.11
C ARG A 600 -20.08 -11.49 -13.05
N ILE A 601 -19.89 -12.12 -14.20
CA ILE A 601 -18.99 -13.26 -14.39
C ILE A 601 -17.68 -12.76 -15.01
N ASP A 602 -16.56 -13.07 -14.36
CA ASP A 602 -15.21 -12.77 -14.85
C ASP A 602 -14.54 -14.06 -15.33
N LEU A 603 -14.03 -14.03 -16.56
CA LEU A 603 -13.42 -15.15 -17.27
C LEU A 603 -11.92 -14.88 -17.41
N PHE A 604 -11.07 -15.67 -16.74
CA PHE A 604 -9.63 -15.43 -16.67
C PHE A 604 -8.86 -16.45 -17.51
N GLY A 605 -7.75 -15.99 -18.07
CA GLY A 605 -6.86 -16.82 -18.85
C GLY A 605 -7.15 -16.78 -20.36
N ALA A 606 -7.67 -15.70 -20.91
CA ALA A 606 -7.66 -15.58 -22.36
C ALA A 606 -6.25 -15.20 -22.84
N ARG A 607 -5.70 -15.90 -23.82
CA ARG A 607 -4.49 -15.42 -24.53
C ARG A 607 -4.88 -14.24 -25.41
N LEU A 608 -3.88 -13.44 -25.81
CA LEU A 608 -4.11 -12.23 -26.59
C LEU A 608 -4.86 -12.52 -27.90
N GLU A 609 -4.42 -13.54 -28.63
CA GLU A 609 -5.00 -13.96 -29.91
C GLU A 609 -6.38 -14.61 -29.79
N GLU A 610 -6.77 -15.05 -28.59
CA GLU A 610 -8.10 -15.61 -28.35
C GLU A 610 -9.17 -14.54 -28.12
N LEU A 611 -8.76 -13.32 -27.72
CA LEU A 611 -9.71 -12.26 -27.35
C LEU A 611 -10.74 -11.98 -28.46
N PRO A 612 -10.37 -11.80 -29.75
CA PRO A 612 -11.38 -11.54 -30.78
C PRO A 612 -12.34 -12.70 -30.99
N ALA A 613 -11.86 -13.96 -30.95
CA ALA A 613 -12.72 -15.12 -31.13
C ALA A 613 -13.72 -15.27 -29.98
N ILE A 614 -13.26 -15.09 -28.73
CA ILE A 614 -14.11 -15.10 -27.54
C ILE A 614 -15.17 -13.99 -27.64
N TRP A 615 -14.77 -12.78 -28.01
CA TRP A 615 -15.71 -11.66 -28.11
C TRP A 615 -16.68 -11.78 -29.27
N ALA A 616 -16.30 -12.41 -30.39
CA ALA A 616 -17.23 -12.72 -31.47
C ALA A 616 -18.37 -13.64 -30.98
N GLU A 617 -18.04 -14.68 -30.21
CA GLU A 617 -19.03 -15.58 -29.61
C GLU A 617 -19.90 -14.88 -28.56
N LEU A 618 -19.30 -14.04 -27.70
CA LEU A 618 -20.04 -13.26 -26.71
C LEU A 618 -21.02 -12.25 -27.36
N VAL A 619 -20.57 -11.54 -28.39
CA VAL A 619 -21.41 -10.58 -29.14
C VAL A 619 -22.54 -11.29 -29.86
N ALA A 620 -22.27 -12.46 -30.46
CA ALA A 620 -23.32 -13.28 -31.08
C ALA A 620 -24.36 -13.76 -30.07
N ALA A 621 -23.97 -13.98 -28.81
CA ALA A 621 -24.85 -14.29 -27.69
C ALA A 621 -25.53 -13.06 -27.06
N GLY A 622 -25.34 -11.86 -27.63
CA GLY A 622 -25.98 -10.62 -27.19
C GLY A 622 -25.24 -9.84 -26.10
N PHE A 623 -24.00 -10.22 -25.76
CA PHE A 623 -23.22 -9.49 -24.76
C PHE A 623 -22.48 -8.29 -25.36
N GLU A 624 -22.29 -7.27 -24.52
CA GLU A 624 -21.41 -6.14 -24.78
C GLU A 624 -20.18 -6.16 -23.86
N THR A 625 -19.22 -5.29 -24.15
CA THR A 625 -18.06 -5.07 -23.28
C THR A 625 -18.45 -4.50 -21.91
N GLY A 626 -17.99 -5.17 -20.86
CA GLY A 626 -18.23 -4.76 -19.47
C GLY A 626 -17.32 -3.64 -18.98
N HIS A 627 -16.29 -3.24 -19.74
CA HIS A 627 -15.34 -2.18 -19.40
C HIS A 627 -14.64 -2.37 -18.03
N ALA A 628 -14.53 -3.61 -17.55
CA ALA A 628 -13.89 -3.91 -16.27
C ALA A 628 -12.38 -3.56 -16.25
N TYR A 629 -11.80 -3.35 -17.42
CA TYR A 629 -10.40 -3.04 -17.64
C TYR A 629 -10.09 -1.53 -17.49
N GLY A 630 -11.03 -0.66 -17.88
CA GLY A 630 -10.82 0.78 -17.93
C GLY A 630 -11.03 1.50 -16.59
N LYS A 631 -10.70 2.79 -16.61
CA LYS A 631 -11.17 3.80 -15.64
C LYS A 631 -12.48 4.40 -16.16
N SER A 632 -13.54 3.62 -16.02
CA SER A 632 -14.89 3.94 -16.49
C SER A 632 -15.96 3.53 -15.48
N LEU A 633 -17.24 3.70 -15.82
CA LEU A 633 -18.30 2.95 -15.15
C LEU A 633 -18.03 1.44 -15.28
N ARG A 634 -17.93 0.76 -14.15
CA ARG A 634 -17.65 -0.69 -14.10
C ARG A 634 -18.88 -1.55 -13.86
N THR A 635 -19.86 -1.09 -13.11
CA THR A 635 -21.05 -1.87 -12.74
C THR A 635 -22.09 -0.97 -12.08
N VAL A 636 -23.36 -1.28 -12.29
CA VAL A 636 -24.47 -0.83 -11.46
C VAL A 636 -25.07 -2.05 -10.76
N LYS A 637 -24.77 -2.22 -9.47
CA LYS A 637 -25.30 -3.35 -8.68
C LYS A 637 -26.74 -3.05 -8.27
N SER A 638 -27.64 -4.03 -8.38
CA SER A 638 -29.05 -3.86 -8.00
C SER A 638 -29.51 -4.94 -7.01
N CYS A 639 -30.60 -4.70 -6.31
CA CYS A 639 -31.42 -5.79 -5.78
C CYS A 639 -32.61 -6.02 -6.70
N VAL A 640 -33.34 -7.12 -6.48
CA VAL A 640 -34.46 -7.55 -7.34
C VAL A 640 -35.71 -6.65 -7.30
N GLY A 641 -35.65 -5.51 -6.60
CA GLY A 641 -36.68 -4.47 -6.58
C GLY A 641 -38.07 -4.91 -6.11
N SER A 642 -39.06 -4.05 -6.37
CA SER A 642 -40.50 -4.35 -6.17
C SER A 642 -41.02 -5.45 -7.10
N THR A 643 -40.28 -5.79 -8.15
CA THR A 643 -40.61 -6.87 -9.09
C THR A 643 -40.67 -8.24 -8.40
N TRP A 644 -39.74 -8.51 -7.47
CA TRP A 644 -39.65 -9.83 -6.80
C TRP A 644 -39.54 -9.77 -5.28
N CYS A 645 -38.96 -8.71 -4.72
CA CYS A 645 -38.76 -8.62 -3.27
C CYS A 645 -40.05 -8.11 -2.61
N ARG A 646 -40.55 -8.85 -1.60
CA ARG A 646 -41.70 -8.41 -0.78
C ARG A 646 -41.51 -7.06 -0.05
N TYR A 647 -40.27 -6.58 0.04
CA TYR A 647 -39.91 -5.29 0.66
C TYR A 647 -39.54 -4.23 -0.38
N GLY A 648 -39.55 -4.55 -1.66
CA GLY A 648 -39.21 -3.61 -2.71
C GLY A 648 -40.29 -2.53 -2.81
N VAL A 649 -39.88 -1.27 -2.70
CA VAL A 649 -40.73 -0.09 -2.79
C VAL A 649 -40.84 0.36 -4.25
N GLN A 650 -39.72 0.34 -4.99
CA GLN A 650 -39.67 0.70 -6.41
C GLN A 650 -38.83 -0.30 -7.22
N ASP A 651 -38.91 -0.19 -8.55
CA ASP A 651 -38.16 -1.03 -9.48
C ASP A 651 -36.68 -0.61 -9.55
N SER A 652 -35.89 -1.12 -8.61
CA SER A 652 -34.45 -0.89 -8.60
C SER A 652 -33.71 -1.59 -9.74
N THR A 653 -34.26 -2.68 -10.27
CA THR A 653 -33.61 -3.42 -11.35
C THR A 653 -33.69 -2.63 -12.64
N GLY A 654 -34.89 -2.17 -13.02
CA GLY A 654 -35.11 -1.33 -14.20
C GLY A 654 -34.26 -0.07 -14.18
N LEU A 655 -34.25 0.67 -13.06
CA LEU A 655 -33.41 1.86 -12.91
C LEU A 655 -31.91 1.52 -12.99
N ALA A 656 -31.45 0.41 -12.39
CA ALA A 656 -30.05 0.01 -12.50
C ALA A 656 -29.64 -0.34 -13.95
N VAL A 657 -30.52 -1.00 -14.72
CA VAL A 657 -30.30 -1.28 -16.15
C VAL A 657 -30.18 0.02 -16.93
N GLU A 658 -31.06 0.98 -16.67
CA GLU A 658 -31.04 2.29 -17.32
C GLU A 658 -29.74 3.05 -17.02
N LEU A 659 -29.36 3.19 -15.74
CA LEU A 659 -28.12 3.87 -15.36
C LEU A 659 -26.91 3.17 -15.99
N GLU A 660 -26.89 1.83 -16.00
CA GLU A 660 -25.78 1.08 -16.58
C GLU A 660 -25.65 1.28 -18.09
N ASN A 661 -26.78 1.36 -18.80
CA ASN A 661 -26.84 1.60 -20.24
C ASN A 661 -26.63 3.06 -20.62
N ARG A 662 -27.00 4.02 -19.77
CA ARG A 662 -26.74 5.44 -19.98
C ARG A 662 -25.24 5.73 -19.87
N TYR A 663 -24.60 5.30 -18.78
CA TYR A 663 -23.21 5.67 -18.50
C TYR A 663 -22.17 4.64 -18.97
N LYS A 664 -22.55 3.67 -19.80
CA LYS A 664 -21.58 2.74 -20.41
C LYS A 664 -20.61 3.51 -21.32
N GLY A 665 -19.35 3.09 -21.35
CA GLY A 665 -18.30 3.77 -22.10
C GLY A 665 -17.68 4.99 -21.41
N LEU A 666 -18.40 5.67 -20.49
CA LEU A 666 -17.93 6.89 -19.82
C LEU A 666 -16.57 6.69 -19.15
N ARG A 667 -15.52 7.27 -19.74
CA ARG A 667 -14.18 7.34 -19.15
C ARG A 667 -14.12 8.47 -18.13
N ALA A 668 -13.38 8.24 -17.05
CA ALA A 668 -13.32 9.15 -15.90
C ALA A 668 -11.92 9.12 -15.25
N PRO A 669 -11.56 10.12 -14.42
CA PRO A 669 -10.26 10.14 -13.73
C PRO A 669 -9.96 8.84 -12.97
N HIS A 670 -10.99 8.17 -12.47
CA HIS A 670 -10.89 6.82 -11.90
C HIS A 670 -12.14 5.98 -12.22
N LYS A 671 -12.08 4.67 -11.93
CA LYS A 671 -13.22 3.74 -12.05
C LYS A 671 -14.40 4.19 -11.16
N ILE A 672 -15.61 4.12 -11.71
CA ILE A 672 -16.88 4.47 -11.06
C ILE A 672 -17.68 3.18 -10.84
N LYS A 673 -18.32 3.06 -9.68
CA LYS A 673 -19.31 2.03 -9.40
C LYS A 673 -20.60 2.70 -8.95
N MET A 674 -21.73 2.11 -9.33
CA MET A 674 -23.03 2.57 -8.85
C MET A 674 -23.82 1.41 -8.25
N ALA A 675 -24.87 1.74 -7.50
CA ALA A 675 -25.85 0.74 -7.09
C ALA A 675 -27.22 1.34 -6.82
N VAL A 676 -28.26 0.53 -7.06
CA VAL A 676 -29.66 0.90 -6.87
C VAL A 676 -30.33 -0.12 -5.95
N SER A 677 -30.85 0.34 -4.82
CA SER A 677 -31.62 -0.48 -3.88
C SER A 677 -33.09 -0.10 -3.93
N GLY A 678 -33.96 -1.11 -4.05
CA GLY A 678 -35.41 -0.93 -4.09
C GLY A 678 -36.03 -0.63 -2.73
N CYS A 679 -35.26 -0.62 -1.64
CA CYS A 679 -35.69 -0.17 -0.32
C CYS A 679 -34.50 0.11 0.61
N THR A 680 -34.78 0.62 1.80
CA THR A 680 -33.80 0.98 2.84
C THR A 680 -33.02 -0.20 3.44
N ARG A 681 -33.40 -1.45 3.15
CA ARG A 681 -32.61 -2.64 3.50
C ARG A 681 -31.32 -2.78 2.70
N GLU A 682 -31.22 -2.05 1.59
CA GLU A 682 -29.94 -1.73 0.95
C GLU A 682 -29.16 -2.95 0.44
N CYS A 683 -29.83 -4.02 0.00
CA CYS A 683 -29.16 -5.24 -0.48
C CYS A 683 -28.14 -5.02 -1.62
N ALA A 684 -28.21 -3.88 -2.32
CA ALA A 684 -27.26 -3.52 -3.38
C ALA A 684 -25.96 -2.85 -2.87
N GLU A 685 -25.84 -2.51 -1.58
CA GLU A 685 -24.71 -1.74 -1.03
C GLU A 685 -24.52 -0.37 -1.73
N ALA A 686 -25.63 0.28 -2.09
CA ALA A 686 -25.72 1.63 -2.67
C ALA A 686 -24.82 2.67 -1.98
N GLN A 687 -24.83 2.76 -0.65
CA GLN A 687 -24.02 3.74 0.09
C GLN A 687 -22.52 3.44 0.00
N GLY A 688 -22.11 2.22 -0.36
CA GLY A 688 -20.71 1.87 -0.56
C GLY A 688 -20.15 2.24 -1.95
N LYS A 689 -20.96 2.84 -2.83
CA LYS A 689 -20.59 3.13 -4.23
C LYS A 689 -20.39 4.63 -4.49
N ASP A 690 -19.75 4.96 -5.61
CA ASP A 690 -19.52 6.35 -6.02
C ASP A 690 -20.86 7.08 -6.26
N VAL A 691 -21.87 6.37 -6.77
CA VAL A 691 -23.27 6.80 -6.87
C VAL A 691 -24.19 5.70 -6.31
N GLY A 692 -24.90 6.00 -5.23
CA GLY A 692 -25.88 5.12 -4.60
C GLY A 692 -27.28 5.68 -4.75
N VAL A 693 -28.24 4.83 -5.09
CA VAL A 693 -29.65 5.21 -5.20
C VAL A 693 -30.49 4.27 -4.34
N ILE A 694 -31.35 4.82 -3.49
CA ILE A 694 -32.23 4.05 -2.60
C ILE A 694 -33.66 4.54 -2.75
N ALA A 695 -34.59 3.63 -3.04
CA ALA A 695 -36.00 3.95 -3.22
C ALA A 695 -36.64 4.45 -1.91
N THR A 696 -37.55 5.41 -2.04
CA THR A 696 -38.52 5.84 -1.02
C THR A 696 -39.93 5.72 -1.57
N GLU A 697 -40.94 5.96 -0.73
CA GLU A 697 -42.34 5.99 -1.18
C GLU A 697 -42.64 7.18 -2.10
N LYS A 698 -41.79 8.22 -2.10
CA LYS A 698 -42.00 9.46 -2.85
C LYS A 698 -41.10 9.61 -4.08
N GLY A 699 -40.03 8.82 -4.17
CA GLY A 699 -39.03 8.95 -5.24
C GLY A 699 -37.74 8.21 -4.89
N TRP A 700 -36.60 8.84 -5.15
CA TRP A 700 -35.29 8.25 -4.96
C TRP A 700 -34.39 9.12 -4.10
N ASN A 701 -33.78 8.52 -3.08
CA ASN A 701 -32.68 9.15 -2.36
C ASN A 701 -31.38 8.88 -3.13
N LEU A 702 -30.67 9.95 -3.46
CA LEU A 702 -29.37 9.93 -4.12
C LEU A 702 -28.27 10.10 -3.08
N TYR A 703 -27.30 9.19 -3.09
CA TYR A 703 -26.10 9.21 -2.26
C TYR A 703 -24.86 9.31 -3.16
N LEU A 704 -23.92 10.19 -2.84
CA LEU A 704 -22.73 10.43 -3.66
C LEU A 704 -21.42 10.25 -2.89
N CYS A 705 -20.36 9.93 -3.65
CA CYS A 705 -18.96 9.92 -3.18
C CYS A 705 -18.61 8.79 -2.18
N GLY A 706 -19.27 7.64 -2.24
CA GLY A 706 -18.90 6.44 -1.47
C GLY A 706 -17.71 5.67 -2.07
N ASN A 707 -17.15 4.74 -1.30
CA ASN A 707 -15.99 3.93 -1.71
C ASN A 707 -15.95 2.56 -1.02
N GLY A 708 -15.94 1.47 -1.79
CA GLY A 708 -15.68 0.10 -1.30
C GLY A 708 -14.24 -0.38 -1.50
N GLY A 709 -13.23 0.48 -1.23
CA GLY A 709 -11.79 0.21 -1.44
C GLY A 709 -10.98 0.03 -0.15
N MET A 710 -9.66 0.24 -0.20
CA MET A 710 -8.74 0.09 0.96
C MET A 710 -9.16 0.93 2.18
N LYS A 711 -9.75 2.10 1.94
CA LYS A 711 -10.39 2.95 2.95
C LYS A 711 -11.87 3.04 2.62
N PRO A 712 -12.71 2.13 3.14
CA PRO A 712 -14.14 2.17 2.85
C PRO A 712 -14.75 3.46 3.40
N ARG A 713 -15.68 4.05 2.64
CA ARG A 713 -16.38 5.30 2.98
C ARG A 713 -17.81 5.17 2.51
N HIS A 714 -18.78 5.48 3.36
CA HIS A 714 -20.17 5.60 2.92
C HIS A 714 -20.37 6.92 2.17
N ALA A 715 -21.18 6.86 1.12
CA ALA A 715 -21.66 7.99 0.36
C ALA A 715 -22.57 8.88 1.23
N ASP A 716 -22.51 10.18 1.01
CA ASP A 716 -23.36 11.13 1.72
C ASP A 716 -24.73 11.20 1.04
N LEU A 717 -25.80 11.29 1.83
CA LEU A 717 -27.13 11.59 1.30
C LEU A 717 -27.09 12.96 0.62
N PHE A 718 -27.16 12.98 -0.70
CA PHE A 718 -26.99 14.18 -1.50
C PHE A 718 -28.31 14.92 -1.70
N ALA A 719 -29.36 14.19 -2.07
CA ALA A 719 -30.72 14.69 -2.22
C ALA A 719 -31.73 13.56 -1.97
N SER A 720 -32.93 13.92 -1.55
CA SER A 720 -33.98 12.97 -1.16
C SER A 720 -35.22 13.09 -2.03
N ASP A 721 -35.98 12.00 -2.13
CA ASP A 721 -37.29 11.94 -2.80
C ASP A 721 -37.29 12.53 -4.23
N LEU A 722 -36.20 12.33 -4.97
CA LEU A 722 -36.10 12.79 -6.36
C LEU A 722 -37.02 11.99 -7.27
N ASP A 723 -37.70 12.69 -8.18
CA ASP A 723 -38.30 12.04 -9.35
C ASP A 723 -37.22 11.50 -10.30
N HIS A 724 -37.64 10.63 -11.23
CA HIS A 724 -36.74 9.94 -12.14
C HIS A 724 -35.90 10.90 -13.01
N ASP A 725 -36.54 11.88 -13.66
CA ASP A 725 -35.85 12.81 -14.56
C ASP A 725 -34.85 13.69 -13.79
N THR A 726 -35.25 14.20 -12.62
CA THR A 726 -34.39 15.00 -11.76
C THR A 726 -33.21 14.19 -11.23
N LEU A 727 -33.41 12.91 -10.89
CA LEU A 727 -32.33 12.00 -10.49
C LEU A 727 -31.30 11.86 -11.62
N ILE A 728 -31.74 11.59 -12.85
CA ILE A 728 -30.83 11.42 -13.99
C ILE A 728 -30.03 12.69 -14.26
N ARG A 729 -30.69 13.87 -14.34
CA ARG A 729 -29.98 15.15 -14.53
C ARG A 729 -28.94 15.41 -13.44
N THR A 730 -29.28 15.10 -12.19
CA THR A 730 -28.37 15.29 -11.05
C THR A 730 -27.13 14.41 -11.16
N ILE A 731 -27.29 13.15 -11.59
CA ILE A 731 -26.17 12.23 -11.81
C ILE A 731 -25.31 12.68 -13.00
N ASP A 732 -25.93 13.09 -14.12
CA ASP A 732 -25.22 13.63 -15.30
C ASP A 732 -24.29 14.79 -14.90
N ARG A 733 -24.86 15.79 -14.22
CA ARG A 733 -24.13 16.97 -13.74
C ARG A 733 -22.99 16.58 -12.80
N PHE A 734 -23.27 15.71 -11.82
CA PHE A 734 -22.25 15.25 -10.87
C PHE A 734 -21.07 14.58 -11.57
N LEU A 735 -21.34 13.63 -12.47
CA LEU A 735 -20.30 12.88 -13.16
C LEU A 735 -19.46 13.79 -14.05
N MET A 736 -20.08 14.68 -14.81
CA MET A 736 -19.34 15.62 -15.67
C MET A 736 -18.55 16.64 -14.87
N PHE A 737 -19.09 17.14 -13.76
CA PHE A 737 -18.37 18.06 -12.88
C PHE A 737 -17.16 17.38 -12.21
N TYR A 738 -17.31 16.14 -11.73
CA TYR A 738 -16.21 15.32 -11.23
C TYR A 738 -15.16 15.08 -12.31
N ILE A 739 -15.56 14.68 -13.52
CA ILE A 739 -14.64 14.45 -14.65
C ILE A 739 -13.86 15.72 -15.01
N ARG A 740 -14.51 16.89 -14.94
CA ARG A 740 -13.93 18.20 -15.25
C ARG A 740 -12.90 18.63 -14.21
N THR A 741 -13.18 18.42 -12.93
CA THR A 741 -12.44 19.07 -11.83
C THR A 741 -11.50 18.14 -11.05
N ALA A 742 -11.71 16.84 -11.08
CA ALA A 742 -10.88 15.91 -10.31
C ALA A 742 -9.46 15.76 -10.86
N ASP A 743 -8.54 15.43 -9.97
CA ASP A 743 -7.14 15.20 -10.29
C ASP A 743 -6.90 13.78 -10.84
N ARG A 744 -5.69 13.52 -11.34
CA ARG A 744 -5.27 12.24 -11.91
C ARG A 744 -5.47 11.09 -10.93
N LEU A 745 -6.20 10.05 -11.38
CA LEU A 745 -6.49 8.84 -10.60
C LEU A 745 -7.19 9.11 -9.25
N GLN A 746 -7.81 10.27 -9.07
CA GLN A 746 -8.51 10.64 -7.85
C GLN A 746 -9.89 9.98 -7.79
N ARG A 747 -10.25 9.34 -6.67
CA ARG A 747 -11.60 8.79 -6.43
C ARG A 747 -12.59 9.91 -6.11
N THR A 748 -13.86 9.72 -6.45
CA THR A 748 -14.96 10.65 -6.12
C THR A 748 -14.98 11.05 -4.65
N SER A 749 -14.77 10.08 -3.74
CA SER A 749 -14.69 10.33 -2.30
C SER A 749 -13.59 11.32 -1.92
N VAL A 750 -12.36 11.07 -2.37
CA VAL A 750 -11.19 11.90 -2.06
C VAL A 750 -11.28 13.26 -2.76
N TRP A 751 -11.87 13.29 -3.95
CA TRP A 751 -12.14 14.53 -4.66
C TRP A 751 -13.10 15.42 -3.88
N MET A 752 -14.23 14.87 -3.42
CA MET A 752 -15.23 15.64 -2.67
C MET A 752 -14.68 16.09 -1.30
N ASP A 753 -13.90 15.25 -0.61
CA ASP A 753 -13.24 15.63 0.65
C ASP A 753 -12.24 16.79 0.47
N ASN A 754 -11.67 16.96 -0.73
CA ASN A 754 -10.72 18.02 -1.08
C ASN A 754 -11.38 19.24 -1.74
N LEU A 755 -12.69 19.22 -2.04
CA LEU A 755 -13.38 20.39 -2.57
C LEU A 755 -13.56 21.42 -1.45
N ASP A 756 -13.22 22.67 -1.72
CA ASP A 756 -13.54 23.77 -0.81
C ASP A 756 -15.07 23.86 -0.64
N GLY A 757 -15.54 23.78 0.61
CA GLY A 757 -16.97 23.68 0.94
C GLY A 757 -17.58 22.27 0.80
N GLY A 758 -16.81 21.28 0.35
CA GLY A 758 -17.16 19.86 0.32
C GLY A 758 -18.50 19.57 -0.35
N VAL A 759 -19.32 18.72 0.29
CA VAL A 759 -20.65 18.34 -0.20
C VAL A 759 -21.62 19.53 -0.30
N ALA A 760 -21.46 20.57 0.54
CA ALA A 760 -22.34 21.74 0.51
C ALA A 760 -22.13 22.53 -0.77
N TYR A 761 -20.87 22.86 -1.09
CA TYR A 761 -20.53 23.49 -2.36
C TYR A 761 -20.95 22.62 -3.56
N LEU A 762 -20.75 21.30 -3.47
CA LEU A 762 -21.19 20.39 -4.53
C LEU A 762 -22.72 20.45 -4.74
N ARG A 763 -23.53 20.62 -3.69
CA ARG A 763 -24.98 20.82 -3.82
C ARG A 763 -25.31 22.15 -4.51
N GLU A 764 -24.66 23.24 -4.13
CA GLU A 764 -24.86 24.55 -4.76
C GLU A 764 -24.59 24.48 -6.27
N VAL A 765 -23.49 23.83 -6.68
CA VAL A 765 -23.15 23.72 -8.10
C VAL A 765 -24.10 22.80 -8.86
N ILE A 766 -24.46 21.65 -8.29
CA ILE A 766 -25.18 20.60 -9.03
C ILE A 766 -26.71 20.78 -8.97
N LEU A 767 -27.26 21.11 -7.80
CA LEU A 767 -28.70 21.25 -7.57
C LEU A 767 -29.18 22.67 -7.83
N GLU A 768 -28.44 23.67 -7.38
CA GLU A 768 -28.83 25.09 -7.47
C GLU A 768 -28.23 25.79 -8.71
N ASP A 769 -27.35 25.10 -9.44
CA ASP A 769 -26.64 25.62 -10.60
C ASP A 769 -25.96 26.97 -10.34
N SER A 770 -25.30 27.08 -9.18
CA SER A 770 -24.70 28.35 -8.71
C SER A 770 -23.64 28.92 -9.66
N LEU A 771 -23.09 28.10 -10.56
CA LEU A 771 -22.13 28.49 -11.59
C LEU A 771 -22.76 28.72 -12.98
N GLY A 772 -24.05 28.39 -13.17
CA GLY A 772 -24.74 28.49 -14.46
C GLY A 772 -24.20 27.54 -15.55
N ILE A 773 -23.71 26.36 -15.15
CA ILE A 773 -23.09 25.36 -16.05
C ILE A 773 -23.90 24.07 -16.16
N GLY A 774 -25.04 23.95 -15.48
CA GLY A 774 -25.84 22.72 -15.42
C GLY A 774 -26.24 22.20 -16.81
N GLU A 775 -26.79 23.08 -17.66
CA GLU A 775 -27.18 22.71 -19.04
C GLU A 775 -25.98 22.31 -19.90
N GLU A 776 -24.83 22.97 -19.70
CA GLU A 776 -23.59 22.55 -20.37
C GLU A 776 -23.24 21.13 -19.97
N LEU A 777 -23.10 20.84 -18.66
CA LEU A 777 -22.75 19.52 -18.15
C LEU A 777 -23.70 18.42 -18.66
N GLU A 778 -25.01 18.69 -18.70
CA GLU A 778 -26.01 17.77 -19.25
C GLU A 778 -25.79 17.51 -20.75
N ARG A 779 -25.54 18.55 -21.54
CA ARG A 779 -25.21 18.43 -22.98
C ARG A 779 -23.93 17.65 -23.20
N GLU A 780 -22.91 17.84 -22.36
CA GLU A 780 -21.66 17.10 -22.44
C GLU A 780 -21.88 15.60 -22.17
N MET A 781 -22.70 15.27 -21.17
CA MET A 781 -23.07 13.88 -20.90
C MET A 781 -23.88 13.28 -22.04
N ALA A 782 -24.89 14.00 -22.56
CA ALA A 782 -25.69 13.55 -23.70
C ALA A 782 -24.82 13.22 -24.91
N GLN A 783 -23.81 14.04 -25.23
CA GLN A 783 -22.86 13.74 -26.29
C GLN A 783 -22.12 12.41 -26.06
N VAL A 784 -21.70 12.11 -24.83
CA VAL A 784 -21.04 10.83 -24.51
C VAL A 784 -22.01 9.66 -24.67
N VAL A 785 -23.25 9.80 -24.19
CA VAL A 785 -24.31 8.78 -24.32
C VAL A 785 -24.60 8.49 -25.81
N ASP A 786 -24.83 9.54 -26.60
CA ASP A 786 -25.23 9.45 -28.02
C ASP A 786 -24.12 8.90 -28.92
N SER A 787 -22.86 9.05 -28.51
CA SER A 787 -21.69 8.59 -29.28
C SER A 787 -21.19 7.21 -28.87
N TYR A 788 -21.84 6.55 -27.90
CA TYR A 788 -21.40 5.24 -27.43
C TYR A 788 -21.36 4.21 -28.57
N GLN A 789 -20.26 3.46 -28.59
CA GLN A 789 -20.08 2.28 -29.41
C GLN A 789 -19.43 1.18 -28.58
N CYS A 790 -19.86 -0.06 -28.75
CA CYS A 790 -19.22 -1.20 -28.09
C CYS A 790 -17.83 -1.41 -28.72
N GLU A 791 -16.77 -1.26 -27.92
CA GLU A 791 -15.40 -1.29 -28.45
C GLU A 791 -15.07 -2.61 -29.14
N TRP A 792 -15.59 -3.74 -28.64
CA TRP A 792 -15.41 -5.04 -29.25
C TRP A 792 -16.18 -5.21 -30.57
N GLN A 793 -17.42 -4.71 -30.67
CA GLN A 793 -18.15 -4.73 -31.94
C GLN A 793 -17.41 -3.91 -33.01
N THR A 794 -16.94 -2.71 -32.66
CA THR A 794 -16.12 -1.87 -33.55
C THR A 794 -14.82 -2.55 -33.95
N THR A 795 -14.17 -3.26 -33.02
CA THR A 795 -12.94 -4.02 -33.28
C THR A 795 -13.19 -5.18 -34.25
N LEU A 796 -14.23 -5.97 -34.00
CA LEU A 796 -14.58 -7.16 -34.79
C LEU A 796 -14.98 -6.80 -36.23
N ALA A 797 -15.54 -5.61 -36.44
CA ALA A 797 -15.93 -5.12 -37.76
C ALA A 797 -14.74 -4.67 -38.65
N SER A 798 -13.50 -4.66 -38.14
CA SER A 798 -12.34 -4.12 -38.86
C SER A 798 -11.13 -5.07 -38.86
N PRO A 799 -10.76 -5.63 -40.03
CA PRO A 799 -9.60 -6.53 -40.15
C PRO A 799 -8.28 -5.93 -39.64
N ASP A 800 -8.04 -4.64 -39.91
CA ASP A 800 -6.81 -3.95 -39.46
C ASP A 800 -6.75 -3.82 -37.93
N ARG A 801 -7.90 -3.76 -37.24
CA ARG A 801 -7.95 -3.72 -35.76
C ARG A 801 -7.71 -5.10 -35.17
N LEU A 802 -8.22 -6.15 -35.81
CA LEU A 802 -7.97 -7.54 -35.42
C LEU A 802 -6.48 -7.89 -35.46
N ALA A 803 -5.72 -7.31 -36.39
CA ALA A 803 -4.28 -7.49 -36.48
C ALA A 803 -3.52 -7.05 -35.19
N LEU A 804 -4.08 -6.14 -34.39
CA LEU A 804 -3.49 -5.69 -33.12
C LEU A 804 -3.52 -6.76 -32.01
N PHE A 805 -4.36 -7.79 -32.17
CA PHE A 805 -4.56 -8.86 -31.18
C PHE A 805 -3.75 -10.12 -31.49
N ARG A 806 -2.77 -10.05 -32.40
CA ARG A 806 -1.85 -11.16 -32.64
C ARG A 806 -0.75 -11.16 -31.58
N SER A 807 -0.41 -12.34 -31.07
CA SER A 807 0.75 -12.52 -30.19
C SER A 807 2.06 -12.29 -30.95
N PHE A 808 2.15 -12.75 -32.20
CA PHE A 808 3.31 -12.53 -33.05
C PHE A 808 2.90 -12.09 -34.46
N VAL A 809 3.63 -11.14 -35.03
CA VAL A 809 3.40 -10.63 -36.38
C VAL A 809 3.69 -11.67 -37.47
N ASN A 810 4.60 -12.60 -37.21
CA ASN A 810 5.14 -13.56 -38.18
C ASN A 810 4.93 -15.04 -37.80
N SER A 811 4.03 -15.33 -36.86
CA SER A 811 3.77 -16.69 -36.39
C SER A 811 2.39 -16.82 -35.75
N ASP A 812 1.67 -17.87 -36.09
CA ASP A 812 0.39 -18.24 -35.45
C ASP A 812 0.57 -19.17 -34.24
N LYS A 813 1.81 -19.54 -33.90
CA LYS A 813 2.10 -20.35 -32.72
C LYS A 813 1.69 -19.59 -31.44
N PRO A 814 0.96 -20.22 -30.51
CA PRO A 814 0.65 -19.65 -29.20
C PRO A 814 1.90 -19.32 -28.38
N ASP A 815 1.74 -18.48 -27.35
CA ASP A 815 2.80 -18.23 -26.36
C ASP A 815 3.01 -19.45 -25.46
N GLU A 816 4.16 -20.13 -25.61
CA GLU A 816 4.47 -21.35 -24.86
C GLU A 816 4.72 -21.10 -23.35
N ALA A 817 4.93 -19.85 -22.93
CA ALA A 817 5.10 -19.49 -21.52
C ALA A 817 3.78 -19.53 -20.73
N VAL A 818 2.62 -19.49 -21.42
CA VAL A 818 1.32 -19.55 -20.76
C VAL A 818 0.94 -21.02 -20.50
N GLN A 819 1.26 -21.50 -19.30
CA GLN A 819 0.92 -22.85 -18.85
C GLN A 819 -0.13 -22.84 -17.73
N ARG A 820 -1.00 -23.86 -17.72
CA ARG A 820 -2.06 -24.01 -16.72
C ARG A 820 -2.13 -25.41 -16.15
N GLY A 821 -2.36 -25.48 -14.85
CA GLY A 821 -2.76 -26.68 -14.13
C GLY A 821 -4.20 -26.60 -13.66
N THR A 822 -4.71 -27.69 -13.09
CA THR A 822 -6.05 -27.73 -12.50
C THR A 822 -5.95 -27.69 -10.98
N LEU A 823 -6.57 -26.68 -10.34
CA LEU A 823 -6.68 -26.58 -8.89
C LEU A 823 -8.11 -26.26 -8.49
N ARG A 824 -8.69 -27.09 -7.60
CA ARG A 824 -10.11 -27.06 -7.21
C ARG A 824 -11.08 -27.21 -8.40
N GLY A 825 -10.72 -28.08 -9.34
CA GLY A 825 -11.55 -28.35 -10.52
C GLY A 825 -11.63 -27.22 -11.54
N GLN A 826 -10.74 -26.23 -11.45
CA GLN A 826 -10.69 -25.08 -12.35
C GLN A 826 -9.25 -24.85 -12.84
N PRO A 827 -9.06 -24.32 -14.06
CA PRO A 827 -7.72 -24.00 -14.57
C PRO A 827 -7.10 -22.85 -13.75
N GLN A 828 -5.81 -22.94 -13.46
CA GLN A 828 -5.03 -21.87 -12.81
C GLN A 828 -3.61 -21.82 -13.43
N PRO A 829 -2.96 -20.64 -13.42
CA PRO A 829 -1.56 -20.54 -13.83
C PRO A 829 -0.66 -21.45 -12.98
N VAL A 830 0.33 -22.07 -13.59
CA VAL A 830 1.40 -22.84 -12.93
C VAL A 830 2.74 -22.18 -13.19
N GLU A 831 3.67 -22.27 -12.25
CA GLU A 831 5.06 -21.85 -12.47
C GLU A 831 5.68 -22.73 -13.56
N VAL A 832 6.38 -22.12 -14.50
CA VAL A 832 7.07 -22.83 -15.57
C VAL A 832 8.38 -23.37 -15.00
N VAL A 833 8.48 -24.70 -14.88
CA VAL A 833 9.58 -25.35 -14.13
C VAL A 833 10.92 -25.30 -14.88
N GLU A 834 10.95 -25.08 -16.20
CA GLU A 834 12.20 -24.92 -16.95
C GLU A 834 12.07 -23.94 -18.13
N PRO A 835 13.00 -22.98 -18.29
CA PRO A 835 13.12 -22.24 -19.53
C PRO A 835 13.60 -23.17 -20.64
N VAL A 836 12.84 -23.27 -21.72
CA VAL A 836 13.25 -24.04 -22.90
C VAL A 836 14.55 -23.43 -23.44
N SER A 837 15.63 -24.21 -23.44
CA SER A 837 16.91 -23.81 -24.04
C SER A 837 16.79 -23.85 -25.56
N LEU A 838 16.57 -22.68 -26.16
CA LEU A 838 16.32 -22.55 -27.61
C LEU A 838 17.62 -22.31 -28.39
N LYS A 839 17.82 -23.09 -29.46
CA LYS A 839 18.97 -22.97 -30.36
C LYS A 839 18.96 -21.62 -31.10
N ALA A 840 20.10 -20.94 -31.12
CA ALA A 840 20.25 -19.69 -31.85
C ALA A 840 20.25 -19.93 -33.38
N SER A 841 19.63 -19.02 -34.15
CA SER A 841 19.70 -19.01 -35.61
C SER A 841 21.14 -18.76 -36.09
N GLU A 842 21.61 -19.56 -37.04
CA GLU A 842 22.96 -19.44 -37.62
C GLU A 842 23.09 -18.26 -38.60
N ARG A 843 21.97 -17.73 -39.12
CA ARG A 843 21.99 -16.62 -40.08
C ARG A 843 22.22 -15.28 -39.36
N PRO A 844 23.17 -14.43 -39.81
CA PRO A 844 23.48 -13.17 -39.15
C PRO A 844 22.29 -12.20 -39.15
N TRP A 845 21.56 -12.05 -40.25
CA TRP A 845 20.36 -11.21 -40.32
C TRP A 845 19.16 -12.04 -40.76
N GLN A 846 18.01 -11.86 -40.11
CA GLN A 846 16.76 -12.52 -40.45
C GLN A 846 15.66 -11.48 -40.68
N ALA A 847 15.00 -11.55 -41.83
CA ALA A 847 13.80 -10.74 -42.10
C ALA A 847 12.64 -11.27 -41.22
N VAL A 848 11.99 -10.36 -40.49
CA VAL A 848 10.96 -10.68 -39.50
C VAL A 848 9.56 -10.30 -39.99
N CYS A 849 9.35 -9.06 -40.43
CA CYS A 849 8.07 -8.55 -40.97
C CYS A 849 8.28 -7.32 -41.85
N ASP A 850 7.21 -6.77 -42.43
CA ASP A 850 7.22 -5.45 -43.04
C ASP A 850 7.14 -4.35 -41.95
N VAL A 851 7.75 -3.20 -42.18
CA VAL A 851 7.73 -2.06 -41.23
C VAL A 851 6.30 -1.57 -40.96
N THR A 852 5.40 -1.74 -41.94
CA THR A 852 3.98 -1.38 -41.85
C THR A 852 3.19 -2.31 -40.93
N ASP A 853 3.72 -3.50 -40.63
CA ASP A 853 3.08 -4.44 -39.72
C ASP A 853 3.30 -4.06 -38.25
N ILE A 854 4.26 -3.17 -37.97
CA ILE A 854 4.50 -2.61 -36.64
C ILE A 854 3.68 -1.33 -36.49
N PRO A 855 2.70 -1.28 -35.57
CA PRO A 855 1.87 -0.10 -35.39
C PRO A 855 2.73 1.13 -35.01
N PRO A 856 2.50 2.30 -35.62
CA PRO A 856 3.23 3.51 -35.26
C PRO A 856 3.09 3.86 -33.78
N GLN A 857 4.20 4.26 -33.15
CA GLN A 857 4.26 4.65 -31.73
C GLN A 857 3.79 3.54 -30.76
N ALA A 858 3.97 2.28 -31.15
CA ALA A 858 3.62 1.12 -30.33
C ALA A 858 4.53 -0.08 -30.66
N GLY A 859 4.32 -1.17 -29.92
CA GLY A 859 5.04 -2.43 -30.11
C GLY A 859 4.17 -3.59 -30.62
N ILE A 860 4.82 -4.63 -31.15
CA ILE A 860 4.21 -5.90 -31.54
C ILE A 860 5.19 -7.05 -31.27
N GLY A 861 4.68 -8.21 -30.85
CA GLY A 861 5.50 -9.40 -30.67
C GLY A 861 5.94 -9.98 -32.02
N ALA A 862 7.10 -10.64 -32.06
CA ALA A 862 7.57 -11.38 -33.22
C ALA A 862 8.42 -12.58 -32.79
N ARG A 863 8.65 -13.51 -33.72
CA ARG A 863 9.58 -14.62 -33.53
C ARG A 863 10.86 -14.44 -34.32
N LEU A 864 12.00 -14.66 -33.66
CA LEU A 864 13.32 -14.77 -34.25
C LEU A 864 13.81 -16.22 -34.09
N GLY A 865 13.49 -17.06 -35.07
CA GLY A 865 13.61 -18.52 -34.92
C GLY A 865 12.59 -19.03 -33.88
N GLU A 866 13.08 -19.64 -32.80
CA GLU A 866 12.23 -20.08 -31.69
C GLU A 866 12.06 -19.02 -30.59
N ARG A 867 12.88 -17.96 -30.60
CA ARG A 867 12.85 -16.91 -29.57
C ARG A 867 11.74 -15.90 -29.82
N GLN A 868 11.14 -15.42 -28.74
CA GLN A 868 10.17 -14.33 -28.78
C GLN A 868 10.87 -12.98 -28.57
N ILE A 869 10.64 -12.04 -29.48
CA ILE A 869 11.15 -10.67 -29.42
C ILE A 869 9.99 -9.67 -29.48
N ALA A 870 10.20 -8.48 -28.95
CA ALA A 870 9.31 -7.35 -29.06
C ALA A 870 9.89 -6.34 -30.05
N LEU A 871 9.11 -5.99 -31.08
CA LEU A 871 9.44 -4.94 -32.04
C LEU A 871 8.69 -3.67 -31.66
N PHE A 872 9.35 -2.52 -31.70
CA PHE A 872 8.76 -1.20 -31.40
C PHE A 872 9.05 -0.22 -32.52
N ARG A 873 8.12 0.68 -32.81
CA ARG A 873 8.29 1.71 -33.84
C ARG A 873 8.03 3.11 -33.31
N ILE A 874 9.01 4.00 -33.44
CA ILE A 874 8.90 5.44 -33.13
C ILE A 874 9.33 6.21 -34.37
N GLY A 875 8.38 6.90 -35.01
CA GLY A 875 8.60 7.50 -36.33
C GLY A 875 8.99 6.45 -37.38
N GLU A 876 10.16 6.63 -37.99
CA GLU A 876 10.75 5.71 -38.97
C GLU A 876 11.70 4.68 -38.33
N GLN A 877 12.06 4.86 -37.06
CA GLN A 877 12.98 3.97 -36.36
C GLN A 877 12.25 2.76 -35.80
N VAL A 878 12.90 1.60 -35.89
CA VAL A 878 12.45 0.33 -35.32
C VAL A 878 13.47 -0.12 -34.28
N TYR A 879 12.97 -0.67 -33.17
CA TYR A 879 13.75 -1.23 -32.08
C TYR A 879 13.32 -2.67 -31.84
N ALA A 880 14.24 -3.51 -31.35
CA ALA A 880 13.97 -4.91 -31.06
C ALA A 880 14.55 -5.27 -29.68
N LEU A 881 13.71 -5.77 -28.77
CA LEU A 881 14.10 -6.25 -27.45
C LEU A 881 13.62 -7.69 -27.24
N ASP A 882 14.08 -8.39 -26.20
CA ASP A 882 13.39 -9.60 -25.74
C ASP A 882 11.94 -9.25 -25.36
N ASN A 883 10.98 -10.13 -25.65
CA ASN A 883 9.57 -9.88 -25.32
C ASN A 883 9.26 -10.07 -23.82
N LEU A 884 10.26 -10.23 -22.96
CA LEU A 884 10.12 -10.61 -21.56
C LEU A 884 9.78 -9.42 -20.66
N GLU A 885 8.82 -9.57 -19.75
CA GLU A 885 8.61 -8.63 -18.65
C GLU A 885 9.73 -8.80 -17.60
N PRO A 886 10.51 -7.75 -17.29
CA PRO A 886 11.54 -7.86 -16.27
C PRO A 886 10.96 -8.22 -14.89
N GLY A 887 11.52 -9.24 -14.25
CA GLY A 887 11.06 -9.74 -12.94
C GLY A 887 9.85 -10.69 -13.01
N SER A 888 9.50 -11.17 -14.20
CA SER A 888 8.45 -12.17 -14.46
C SER A 888 8.88 -13.13 -15.59
N GLU A 889 8.15 -14.22 -15.76
CA GLU A 889 8.29 -15.16 -16.87
C GLU A 889 7.38 -14.80 -18.06
N ALA A 890 6.56 -13.75 -17.94
CA ALA A 890 5.58 -13.38 -18.95
C ALA A 890 6.21 -12.67 -20.16
N ASN A 891 5.89 -13.15 -21.37
CA ASN A 891 6.36 -12.56 -22.64
C ASN A 891 5.43 -11.46 -23.14
N VAL A 892 5.42 -10.31 -22.46
CA VAL A 892 4.48 -9.23 -22.75
C VAL A 892 5.11 -7.88 -23.11
N LEU A 893 6.43 -7.74 -23.17
CA LEU A 893 7.05 -6.41 -23.30
C LEU A 893 6.60 -5.63 -24.55
N SER A 894 6.33 -6.32 -25.67
CA SER A 894 5.75 -5.75 -26.90
C SER A 894 4.43 -5.00 -26.70
N ARG A 895 3.73 -5.27 -25.61
CA ARG A 895 2.44 -4.70 -25.22
C ARG A 895 2.60 -3.41 -24.41
N GLY A 896 3.84 -3.05 -24.07
CA GLY A 896 4.20 -1.88 -23.29
C GLY A 896 3.84 -0.56 -23.98
N LEU A 897 3.76 0.49 -23.17
CA LEU A 897 3.51 1.84 -23.63
C LEU A 897 4.84 2.48 -24.03
N LEU A 898 4.92 3.06 -25.22
CA LEU A 898 6.12 3.80 -25.63
C LEU A 898 6.10 5.21 -25.05
N GLY A 899 7.27 5.79 -24.83
CA GLY A 899 7.44 7.16 -24.38
C GLY A 899 8.85 7.66 -24.54
N ASP A 900 9.16 8.78 -23.90
CA ASP A 900 10.53 9.26 -23.72
C ASP A 900 10.81 9.64 -22.27
N ALA A 901 12.07 9.57 -21.88
CA ALA A 901 12.59 10.13 -20.65
C ALA A 901 13.80 11.00 -20.99
N ALA A 902 13.67 12.33 -20.81
CA ALA A 902 14.69 13.30 -21.24
C ALA A 902 15.12 13.13 -22.72
N GLY A 903 14.18 12.80 -23.62
CA GLY A 903 14.43 12.58 -25.04
C GLY A 903 14.98 11.18 -25.40
N GLU A 904 15.27 10.33 -24.41
CA GLU A 904 15.64 8.94 -24.65
C GLU A 904 14.38 8.09 -24.91
N PRO A 905 14.28 7.36 -26.03
CA PRO A 905 13.13 6.52 -26.32
C PRO A 905 13.04 5.32 -25.37
N ILE A 906 11.87 5.14 -24.75
CA ILE A 906 11.63 4.08 -23.76
C ILE A 906 10.36 3.28 -24.06
N VAL A 907 10.33 2.04 -23.55
CA VAL A 907 9.12 1.27 -23.34
C VAL A 907 8.86 1.15 -21.84
N ILE A 908 7.61 1.38 -21.43
CA ILE A 908 7.13 1.11 -20.08
C ILE A 908 6.51 -0.28 -20.05
N SER A 909 7.07 -1.15 -19.21
CA SER A 909 6.70 -2.56 -19.14
C SER A 909 5.23 -2.74 -18.69
N PRO A 910 4.46 -3.67 -19.29
CA PRO A 910 3.04 -3.84 -18.96
C PRO A 910 2.69 -4.12 -17.51
N LEU A 911 3.42 -5.03 -16.85
CA LEU A 911 3.04 -5.56 -15.53
C LEU A 911 3.54 -4.69 -14.38
N TYR A 912 4.82 -4.32 -14.41
CA TYR A 912 5.48 -3.63 -13.31
C TYR A 912 5.83 -2.16 -13.59
N LYS A 913 5.46 -1.66 -14.78
CA LYS A 913 5.65 -0.26 -15.19
C LYS A 913 7.12 0.20 -15.09
N GLN A 914 8.06 -0.70 -15.36
CA GLN A 914 9.48 -0.38 -15.43
C GLN A 914 9.79 0.39 -16.72
N ARG A 915 10.61 1.44 -16.64
CA ARG A 915 11.02 2.23 -17.80
C ARG A 915 12.31 1.67 -18.37
N ILE A 916 12.25 1.18 -19.61
CA ILE A 916 13.35 0.48 -20.28
C ILE A 916 13.72 1.23 -21.55
N ARG A 917 14.99 1.56 -21.71
CA ARG A 917 15.51 2.20 -22.93
C ARG A 917 15.42 1.24 -24.11
N LEU A 918 14.80 1.71 -25.19
CA LEU A 918 14.62 0.90 -26.40
C LEU A 918 15.95 0.59 -27.11
N ARG A 919 16.96 1.45 -26.96
CA ARG A 919 18.25 1.30 -27.65
C ARG A 919 19.07 0.11 -27.15
N ASP A 920 19.03 -0.17 -25.85
CA ASP A 920 19.97 -1.08 -25.18
C ASP A 920 19.32 -2.00 -24.13
N GLY A 921 18.01 -1.88 -23.89
CA GLY A 921 17.27 -2.75 -22.98
C GLY A 921 17.57 -2.52 -21.50
N ARG A 922 18.20 -1.39 -21.14
CA ARG A 922 18.54 -1.04 -19.75
C ARG A 922 17.47 -0.19 -19.08
N GLY A 923 17.36 -0.34 -17.75
CA GLY A 923 16.48 0.47 -16.93
C GLY A 923 16.93 1.93 -16.86
N VAL A 924 15.98 2.87 -16.86
CA VAL A 924 16.30 4.31 -16.79
C VAL A 924 16.84 4.71 -15.41
N GLU A 925 16.35 4.08 -14.33
CA GLU A 925 16.63 4.49 -12.96
C GLU A 925 17.93 3.91 -12.38
N ASN A 926 18.31 2.70 -12.79
CA ASN A 926 19.43 1.96 -12.21
C ASN A 926 20.48 1.52 -13.24
N ASP A 927 20.27 1.84 -14.52
CA ASP A 927 21.11 1.46 -15.66
C ASP A 927 21.39 -0.06 -15.80
N ALA A 928 20.67 -0.89 -15.04
CA ALA A 928 20.80 -2.33 -15.06
C ALA A 928 20.21 -2.88 -16.37
N VAL A 929 20.82 -3.92 -16.91
CA VAL A 929 20.26 -4.63 -18.08
C VAL A 929 18.97 -5.34 -17.63
N CYS A 930 17.84 -4.86 -18.13
CA CYS A 930 16.52 -5.42 -17.83
C CYS A 930 16.17 -6.53 -18.82
N VAL A 931 16.42 -6.27 -20.11
CA VAL A 931 16.18 -7.20 -21.22
C VAL A 931 17.26 -7.02 -22.28
N ARG A 932 17.43 -8.01 -23.15
CA ARG A 932 18.37 -7.91 -24.26
C ARG A 932 17.83 -6.99 -25.35
N ALA A 933 18.69 -6.12 -25.89
CA ALA A 933 18.44 -5.43 -27.15
C ALA A 933 19.05 -6.18 -28.33
N TRP A 934 18.34 -6.20 -29.45
CA TRP A 934 18.73 -6.87 -30.68
C TRP A 934 19.07 -5.85 -31.77
N PRO A 935 20.17 -6.02 -32.52
CA PRO A 935 20.48 -5.19 -33.68
C PRO A 935 19.34 -5.28 -34.69
N VAL A 936 18.88 -4.14 -35.21
CA VAL A 936 17.78 -4.06 -36.17
C VAL A 936 18.13 -3.08 -37.28
N LYS A 937 17.74 -3.44 -38.52
CA LYS A 937 17.83 -2.54 -39.68
C LYS A 937 16.60 -2.70 -40.56
N VAL A 938 16.24 -1.65 -41.29
CA VAL A 938 15.15 -1.67 -42.27
C VAL A 938 15.74 -1.57 -43.66
N GLU A 939 15.51 -2.58 -44.51
CA GLU A 939 15.97 -2.61 -45.90
C GLU A 939 14.79 -2.89 -46.83
N ALA A 940 14.57 -2.00 -47.80
CA ALA A 940 13.45 -2.10 -48.75
C ALA A 940 12.07 -2.31 -48.08
N GLY A 941 11.84 -1.68 -46.92
CA GLY A 941 10.60 -1.80 -46.15
C GLY A 941 10.49 -3.03 -45.24
N LYS A 942 11.46 -3.96 -45.30
CA LYS A 942 11.54 -5.15 -44.44
C LYS A 942 12.36 -4.88 -43.19
N VAL A 943 11.88 -5.36 -42.04
CA VAL A 943 12.60 -5.32 -40.77
C VAL A 943 13.49 -6.55 -40.65
N LEU A 944 14.81 -6.36 -40.57
CA LEU A 944 15.78 -7.41 -40.33
C LEU A 944 16.33 -7.30 -38.91
N VAL A 945 16.35 -8.42 -38.19
CA VAL A 945 16.90 -8.51 -36.82
C VAL A 945 18.15 -9.40 -36.82
N GLY A 946 19.18 -8.96 -36.12
CA GLY A 946 20.48 -9.61 -36.02
C GLY A 946 20.47 -10.82 -35.09
N SER A 947 21.34 -11.80 -35.34
CA SER A 947 21.48 -12.99 -34.49
C SER A 947 22.29 -12.73 -33.21
N GLN A 948 22.19 -13.65 -32.26
CA GLN A 948 22.93 -13.58 -30.99
C GLN A 948 24.46 -13.60 -31.20
N ALA A 949 24.94 -14.21 -32.30
CA ALA A 949 26.36 -14.23 -32.66
C ALA A 949 26.89 -12.85 -33.10
N LEU A 950 26.04 -11.98 -33.65
CA LEU A 950 26.39 -10.59 -33.97
C LEU A 950 26.51 -9.74 -32.69
N ILE A 951 25.64 -9.98 -31.72
CA ILE A 951 25.69 -9.31 -30.40
C ILE A 951 27.00 -9.65 -29.70
N ALA A 952 27.34 -10.95 -29.59
CA ALA A 952 28.58 -11.39 -28.96
C ALA A 952 29.86 -10.88 -29.66
N ARG A 953 29.80 -10.66 -30.99
CA ARG A 953 30.91 -10.05 -31.75
C ARG A 953 31.04 -8.55 -31.52
N ALA A 954 29.93 -7.84 -31.33
CA ALA A 954 29.91 -6.41 -31.05
C ALA A 954 30.27 -6.10 -29.58
N GLU A 955 29.97 -7.01 -28.65
CA GLU A 955 30.38 -6.90 -27.23
C GLU A 955 31.87 -7.23 -27.01
N ALA A 956 32.46 -8.02 -27.92
CA ALA A 956 33.88 -8.40 -27.89
C ALA A 956 34.82 -7.43 -28.62
N SER A 957 34.26 -6.43 -29.32
CA SER A 957 34.97 -5.37 -30.06
C SER A 957 34.80 -4.02 -29.37
#